data_AF-A0A522A8B4-F1
#
_entry.id   AF-A0A522A8B4-F1
#
_cell.length_a   1.000
_cell.length_b   1.000
_cell.length_c   1.000
_cell.angle_alpha   90.00
_cell.angle_beta   90.00
_cell.angle_gamma   90.00
#
_symmetry.space_group_name_H-M   'P 1'
#
loop_
_entity.id
_entity.type
_entity.pdbx_description
1 polymer ?
#
loop_
_entity_poly.entity_id
_entity_poly.type
_entity_poly.pdbx_seq_one_letter_code
_entity_poly.pdbx_strand_id
1 'polypeptide(L)'
;MDVPFSTYARPPAGPPADFKLVSDYVPAGDQPKAIEDLLEGLARRERDQVLLGVTGSGKTFTMAHVIARSRRPALILAPNKTLAAQLYGEMKSFFPDNAVEYFVSYYDYYQPEAYVPRTDTYIEKDSSINEQIDRMRHSATRAILERRDVVIVASVSCIYGIGSPEMYAQMTFPIAEGAVFPRADLLKQLVALQYKRNDVAFTRGTFRVRGDVVEIFPAHYEDRAWRVSLFGDDVESITEFDPLTGEKTASLQAVTVYPSSHYVTPRPALSQAIKGIKAELKERLAEFNSQGKLLEAQRLEQRTVFDLEMMETTGHCKSIENYSRFLTGRKAGEPPPTLFEYLPEDALLFADESHVTVPQIGGMYKGDFNRKSTLSDYGFRLPSCKDNRPLKFEEWEQMRPETVFVSATPGPWEMQRTGGVFAEQVIRPTGLIDPVCIIRPATKQVDDLLGECKAVAAKGMRVLVTTLTKRMAEDLTEYFHEHGIRVRYMHSDIETLERIEIIRDLRLGAFDVLVGINLLREGLDIPECALVAILDADKEGFLRSQTSLVQTIGRAARNVDGRVILYADHMTRSLEAAIGETNRRREKQQAFNAANGITPASIRNRIGDVMGSVYEQDRVTVDRGLAEEPHLLGHNLRATIIGLETKMRAAAGDLEFEEAARLRDEIKRLEMLELEYGGDNSGPLETSDDGPVDTGARESEAPSQKAARAALRPRSGGKSKSGKPTGTGRSRRG
;
A
#
# COMPACT_ATOMS: atom_id res chain seq x y z
N MET A 1 -28.79 -12.56 -18.36
CA MET A 1 -28.30 -12.48 -19.75
C MET A 1 -26.80 -12.47 -19.66
N ASP A 2 -26.18 -13.63 -19.82
CA ASP A 2 -24.74 -13.78 -19.83
C ASP A 2 -24.20 -13.17 -21.13
N VAL A 3 -23.69 -11.95 -21.02
CA VAL A 3 -22.81 -11.40 -22.06
C VAL A 3 -21.47 -12.07 -21.80
N PRO A 4 -20.94 -12.91 -22.71
CA PRO A 4 -19.57 -13.36 -22.59
C PRO A 4 -18.71 -12.11 -22.79
N PHE A 5 -18.18 -11.56 -21.70
CA PHE A 5 -17.15 -10.53 -21.80
C PHE A 5 -16.05 -11.11 -22.68
N SER A 6 -15.80 -10.43 -23.80
CA SER A 6 -14.75 -10.72 -24.77
C SER A 6 -13.54 -11.33 -24.07
N THR A 7 -13.25 -12.59 -24.42
CA THR A 7 -12.20 -13.43 -23.84
C THR A 7 -10.91 -12.63 -23.63
N TYR A 8 -10.60 -12.31 -22.37
CA TYR A 8 -9.29 -11.82 -21.96
C TYR A 8 -8.30 -12.93 -22.26
N ALA A 9 -7.57 -12.83 -23.37
CA ALA A 9 -6.52 -13.77 -23.68
C ALA A 9 -5.33 -13.43 -22.78
N ARG A 10 -5.20 -14.16 -21.66
CA ARG A 10 -4.00 -14.07 -20.83
C ARG A 10 -2.79 -14.53 -21.66
N PRO A 11 -1.58 -14.01 -21.39
CA PRO A 11 -0.36 -14.53 -21.98
C PRO A 11 -0.32 -16.06 -21.85
N PRO A 12 0.06 -16.78 -22.91
CA PRO A 12 0.09 -18.24 -22.87
C PRO A 12 1.05 -18.74 -21.80
N ALA A 13 0.75 -19.89 -21.20
CA ALA A 13 1.65 -20.51 -20.24
C ALA A 13 3.01 -20.82 -20.89
N GLY A 14 4.09 -20.27 -20.32
CA GLY A 14 5.47 -20.62 -20.71
C GLY A 14 5.93 -21.96 -20.10
N PRO A 15 7.16 -22.43 -20.40
CA PRO A 15 7.73 -23.63 -19.77
C PRO A 15 7.94 -23.42 -18.25
N PRO A 16 7.84 -24.44 -17.39
CA PRO A 16 8.02 -24.30 -15.94
C PRO A 16 9.28 -23.52 -15.54
N ALA A 17 9.16 -22.62 -14.57
CA ALA A 17 10.26 -21.81 -14.08
C ALA A 17 11.02 -22.50 -12.94
N ASP A 18 12.30 -22.19 -12.76
CA ASP A 18 13.05 -22.66 -11.59
C ASP A 18 13.01 -21.60 -10.47
N PHE A 19 12.37 -21.96 -9.36
CA PHE A 19 12.29 -21.11 -8.17
C PHE A 19 13.24 -21.69 -7.12
N LYS A 20 14.28 -20.93 -6.78
CA LYS A 20 15.30 -21.34 -5.82
C LYS A 20 14.92 -20.86 -4.44
N LEU A 21 14.20 -21.72 -3.71
CA LEU A 21 13.86 -21.47 -2.31
C LEU A 21 15.10 -21.60 -1.43
N VAL A 22 15.49 -20.51 -0.78
CA VAL A 22 16.59 -20.44 0.19
C VAL A 22 16.01 -20.26 1.58
N SER A 23 16.33 -21.16 2.50
CA SER A 23 15.93 -21.05 3.91
C SER A 23 16.79 -21.94 4.80
N ASP A 24 17.04 -21.49 6.02
CA ASP A 24 17.61 -22.32 7.09
C ASP A 24 16.56 -23.27 7.72
N TYR A 25 15.28 -23.06 7.40
CA TYR A 25 14.17 -23.82 7.93
C TYR A 25 13.79 -24.96 6.98
N VAL A 26 13.26 -26.04 7.56
CA VAL A 26 12.64 -27.16 6.83
C VAL A 26 11.16 -27.21 7.23
N PRO A 27 10.22 -27.53 6.32
CA PRO A 27 8.81 -27.68 6.65
C PRO A 27 8.59 -28.57 7.88
N ALA A 28 7.85 -28.05 8.86
CA ALA A 28 7.61 -28.71 10.14
C ALA A 28 6.15 -28.58 10.60
N GLY A 29 5.76 -29.39 11.59
CA GLY A 29 4.39 -29.43 12.10
C GLY A 29 3.42 -29.88 11.01
N ASP A 30 2.36 -29.09 10.78
CA ASP A 30 1.35 -29.37 9.73
C ASP A 30 1.81 -28.92 8.33
N GLN A 31 2.90 -28.12 8.21
CA GLN A 31 3.32 -27.54 6.94
C GLN A 31 3.55 -28.57 5.83
N PRO A 32 4.25 -29.72 6.05
CA PRO A 32 4.47 -30.69 4.98
C PRO A 32 3.15 -31.21 4.40
N LYS A 33 2.19 -31.55 5.26
CA LYS A 33 0.88 -32.02 4.82
C LYS A 33 0.10 -30.94 4.09
N ALA A 34 0.06 -29.72 4.63
CA ALA A 34 -0.63 -28.61 3.98
C ALA A 34 -0.04 -28.28 2.59
N ILE A 35 1.29 -28.36 2.44
CA ILE A 35 1.96 -28.18 1.15
C ILE A 35 1.53 -29.27 0.17
N GLU A 36 1.53 -30.55 0.58
CA GLU A 36 1.09 -31.64 -0.31
C GLU A 36 -0.38 -31.53 -0.68
N ASP A 37 -1.26 -31.27 0.29
CA ASP A 37 -2.71 -31.12 0.05
C ASP A 37 -2.97 -30.02 -1.00
N LEU A 38 -2.28 -28.88 -0.87
CA LEU A 38 -2.40 -27.76 -1.81
C LEU A 38 -1.84 -28.10 -3.21
N LEU A 39 -0.69 -28.78 -3.27
CA LEU A 39 -0.09 -29.20 -4.54
C LEU A 39 -0.93 -30.27 -5.25
N GLU A 40 -1.54 -31.19 -4.52
CA GLU A 40 -2.48 -32.17 -5.07
C GLU A 40 -3.71 -31.47 -5.66
N GLY A 41 -4.30 -30.50 -4.95
CA GLY A 41 -5.41 -29.71 -5.46
C GLY A 41 -5.04 -28.96 -6.74
N LEU A 42 -3.86 -28.35 -6.78
CA LEU A 42 -3.34 -27.68 -7.99
C LEU A 42 -3.11 -28.67 -9.14
N ALA A 43 -2.60 -29.86 -8.86
CA ALA A 43 -2.41 -30.91 -9.87
C ALA A 43 -3.75 -31.41 -10.45
N ARG A 44 -4.81 -31.42 -9.63
CA ARG A 44 -6.20 -31.72 -10.05
C ARG A 44 -6.90 -30.55 -10.75
N ARG A 45 -6.22 -29.40 -10.88
CA ARG A 45 -6.77 -28.15 -11.41
C ARG A 45 -7.98 -27.64 -10.61
N GLU A 46 -7.93 -27.84 -9.30
CA GLU A 46 -8.90 -27.22 -8.39
C GLU A 46 -8.68 -25.71 -8.40
N ARG A 47 -9.69 -24.98 -8.88
CA ARG A 47 -9.62 -23.52 -9.03
C ARG A 47 -9.51 -22.80 -7.69
N ASP A 48 -10.15 -23.34 -6.66
CA ASP A 48 -10.31 -22.72 -5.35
C ASP A 48 -9.82 -23.66 -4.27
N GLN A 49 -8.88 -23.18 -3.45
CA GLN A 49 -8.37 -23.91 -2.30
C GLN A 49 -8.22 -22.98 -1.11
N VAL A 50 -8.35 -23.50 0.10
CA VAL A 50 -8.20 -22.73 1.34
C VAL A 50 -7.07 -23.33 2.16
N LEU A 51 -6.10 -22.49 2.53
CA LEU A 51 -5.13 -22.76 3.59
C LEU A 51 -5.64 -22.14 4.89
N LEU A 52 -6.21 -22.98 5.76
CA LEU A 52 -6.61 -22.59 7.11
C LEU A 52 -5.37 -22.64 8.02
N GLY A 53 -4.62 -21.54 8.01
CA GLY A 53 -3.36 -21.41 8.74
C GLY A 53 -3.46 -20.46 9.93
N VAL A 54 -3.04 -20.87 11.12
CA VAL A 54 -3.05 -20.01 12.31
C VAL A 54 -1.86 -19.04 12.33
N THR A 55 -1.99 -17.94 13.08
CA THR A 55 -0.88 -17.00 13.30
C THR A 55 0.34 -17.71 13.91
N GLY A 56 1.52 -17.43 13.35
CA GLY A 56 2.78 -18.03 13.78
C GLY A 56 3.02 -19.47 13.28
N SER A 57 2.15 -20.01 12.43
CA SER A 57 2.36 -21.34 11.82
C SER A 57 3.28 -21.33 10.59
N GLY A 58 3.74 -20.16 10.12
CA GLY A 58 4.58 -20.03 8.92
C GLY A 58 3.80 -20.14 7.60
N LYS A 59 2.65 -19.45 7.48
CA LYS A 59 1.81 -19.46 6.26
C LYS A 59 2.60 -19.05 5.01
N THR A 60 3.41 -18.00 5.11
CA THR A 60 4.25 -17.51 4.00
C THR A 60 5.25 -18.56 3.53
N PHE A 61 5.84 -19.32 4.45
CA PHE A 61 6.80 -20.38 4.11
C PHE A 61 6.11 -21.53 3.37
N THR A 62 4.89 -21.90 3.78
CA THR A 62 4.04 -22.84 3.03
C THR A 62 3.74 -22.33 1.63
N MET A 63 3.35 -21.05 1.48
CA MET A 63 3.14 -20.43 0.16
C MET A 63 4.40 -20.50 -0.71
N ALA A 64 5.57 -20.18 -0.16
CA ALA A 64 6.85 -20.24 -0.87
C ALA A 64 7.14 -21.67 -1.37
N HIS A 65 6.90 -22.70 -0.56
CA HIS A 65 7.03 -24.09 -1.00
C HIS A 65 6.06 -24.48 -2.11
N VAL A 66 4.81 -24.02 -2.05
CA VAL A 66 3.82 -24.25 -3.11
C VAL A 66 4.26 -23.58 -4.41
N ILE A 67 4.74 -22.33 -4.36
CA ILE A 67 5.28 -21.61 -5.52
C ILE A 67 6.48 -22.37 -6.11
N ALA A 68 7.45 -22.73 -5.25
CA ALA A 68 8.67 -23.38 -5.69
C ALA A 68 8.42 -24.73 -6.37
N ARG A 69 7.53 -25.55 -5.79
CA ARG A 69 7.23 -26.90 -6.27
C ARG A 69 6.26 -26.91 -7.45
N SER A 70 5.33 -25.96 -7.50
CA SER A 70 4.43 -25.81 -8.65
C SER A 70 5.15 -25.23 -9.86
N ARG A 71 6.26 -24.50 -9.64
CA ARG A 71 7.12 -23.91 -10.69
C ARG A 71 6.36 -22.92 -11.56
N ARG A 72 5.46 -22.13 -10.96
CA ARG A 72 4.54 -21.22 -11.65
C ARG A 72 4.69 -19.78 -11.15
N PRO A 73 4.52 -18.76 -12.00
CA PRO A 73 4.44 -17.36 -11.57
C PRO A 73 3.32 -17.19 -10.53
N ALA A 74 3.54 -16.32 -9.55
CA ALA A 74 2.58 -16.12 -8.47
C ALA A 74 2.28 -14.63 -8.25
N LEU A 75 1.01 -14.34 -8.00
CA LEU A 75 0.54 -13.06 -7.45
C LEU A 75 0.09 -13.31 -6.01
N ILE A 76 0.59 -12.52 -5.06
CA ILE A 76 0.18 -12.54 -3.66
C ILE A 76 -0.56 -11.23 -3.38
N LEU A 77 -1.87 -11.29 -3.16
CA LEU A 77 -2.68 -10.15 -2.73
C LEU A 77 -2.67 -10.03 -1.22
N ALA A 78 -2.36 -8.83 -0.73
CA ALA A 78 -2.46 -8.43 0.67
C ALA A 78 -3.49 -7.29 0.84
N PRO A 79 -4.20 -7.23 1.99
CA PRO A 79 -5.27 -6.26 2.23
C PRO A 79 -4.75 -4.84 2.50
N ASN A 80 -3.48 -4.68 2.86
CA ASN A 80 -2.89 -3.38 3.20
C ASN A 80 -1.40 -3.32 2.82
N LYS A 81 -0.85 -2.10 2.73
CA LYS A 81 0.55 -1.84 2.31
C LYS A 81 1.58 -2.42 3.28
N THR A 82 1.31 -2.39 4.58
CA THR A 82 2.25 -2.89 5.61
C THR A 82 2.46 -4.40 5.50
N LEU A 83 1.36 -5.17 5.42
CA LEU A 83 1.43 -6.61 5.22
C LEU A 83 2.00 -6.96 3.84
N ALA A 84 1.69 -6.18 2.80
CA ALA A 84 2.31 -6.35 1.49
C ALA A 84 3.84 -6.18 1.56
N ALA A 85 4.34 -5.18 2.28
CA ALA A 85 5.78 -4.96 2.44
C ALA A 85 6.44 -6.10 3.23
N GLN A 86 5.81 -6.58 4.31
CA GLN A 86 6.28 -7.74 5.08
C GLN A 86 6.39 -8.99 4.20
N LEU A 87 5.34 -9.31 3.44
CA LEU A 87 5.33 -10.44 2.51
C LEU A 87 6.37 -10.28 1.40
N TYR A 88 6.58 -9.06 0.91
CA TYR A 88 7.64 -8.77 -0.08
C TYR A 88 9.03 -9.05 0.50
N GLY A 89 9.33 -8.57 1.71
CA GLY A 89 10.61 -8.84 2.39
C GLY A 89 10.84 -10.32 2.68
N GLU A 90 9.82 -11.02 3.17
CA GLU A 90 9.86 -12.48 3.40
C GLU A 90 10.11 -13.24 2.09
N MET A 91 9.33 -12.95 1.04
CA MET A 91 9.48 -13.59 -0.27
C MET A 91 10.84 -13.28 -0.91
N LYS A 92 11.36 -12.06 -0.76
CA LYS A 92 12.70 -11.70 -1.28
C LYS A 92 13.80 -12.47 -0.58
N SER A 93 13.65 -12.72 0.73
CA SER A 93 14.56 -13.55 1.51
C SER A 93 14.48 -15.02 1.10
N PHE A 94 13.28 -15.52 0.81
CA PHE A 94 13.08 -16.89 0.33
C PHE A 94 13.54 -17.13 -1.11
N PHE A 95 13.45 -16.13 -1.98
CA PHE A 95 13.78 -16.23 -3.40
C PHE A 95 14.76 -15.14 -3.85
N PRO A 96 16.00 -15.11 -3.32
CA PRO A 96 16.97 -14.05 -3.61
C PRO A 96 17.41 -14.04 -5.08
N ASP A 97 17.39 -15.21 -5.73
CA ASP A 97 17.83 -15.40 -7.12
C ASP A 97 16.70 -15.24 -8.16
N ASN A 98 15.44 -15.06 -7.71
CA ASN A 98 14.27 -14.94 -8.58
C ASN A 98 13.68 -13.51 -8.55
N ALA A 99 12.76 -13.23 -9.47
CA ALA A 99 12.12 -11.92 -9.57
C ALA A 99 10.97 -11.79 -8.56
N VAL A 100 11.31 -11.38 -7.34
CA VAL A 100 10.32 -10.95 -6.34
C VAL A 100 10.08 -9.46 -6.50
N GLU A 101 8.83 -9.10 -6.78
CA GLU A 101 8.41 -7.77 -7.22
C GLU A 101 7.29 -7.22 -6.34
N TYR A 102 7.14 -5.88 -6.33
CA TYR A 102 6.20 -5.18 -5.46
C TYR A 102 5.25 -4.28 -6.26
N PHE A 103 3.93 -4.43 -6.06
CA PHE A 103 2.90 -3.72 -6.82
C PHE A 103 1.79 -3.16 -5.92
N VAL A 104 2.02 -1.97 -5.38
CA VAL A 104 1.02 -1.23 -4.57
C VAL A 104 0.74 0.15 -5.16
N SER A 105 -0.18 0.90 -4.56
CA SER A 105 -0.40 2.30 -4.94
C SER A 105 0.90 3.09 -4.75
N TYR A 106 1.37 3.72 -5.83
CA TYR A 106 2.51 4.62 -5.83
C TYR A 106 2.24 6.01 -5.25
N TYR A 107 1.07 6.22 -4.65
CA TYR A 107 0.77 7.49 -3.99
C TYR A 107 1.11 7.37 -2.50
N ASP A 108 1.93 8.29 -2.02
CA ASP A 108 2.15 8.53 -0.59
C ASP A 108 0.94 9.24 0.03
N TYR A 109 0.42 10.20 -0.72
CA TYR A 109 -0.79 10.94 -0.42
C TYR A 109 -1.66 10.96 -1.66
N TYR A 110 -2.95 10.68 -1.50
CA TYR A 110 -3.91 10.72 -2.58
C TYR A 110 -5.25 11.25 -2.11
N GLN A 111 -5.62 12.41 -2.62
CA GLN A 111 -6.96 12.95 -2.53
C GLN A 111 -7.65 12.79 -3.88
N PRO A 112 -8.70 11.96 -3.97
CA PRO A 112 -9.42 11.80 -5.22
C PRO A 112 -10.21 13.06 -5.57
N GLU A 113 -10.35 13.31 -6.87
CA GLU A 113 -11.33 14.28 -7.37
C GLU A 113 -12.74 13.92 -6.86
N ALA A 114 -13.45 14.86 -6.26
CA ALA A 114 -14.80 14.64 -5.75
C ALA A 114 -15.63 15.91 -5.80
N TYR A 115 -16.94 15.74 -5.76
CA TYR A 115 -17.88 16.85 -5.61
C TYR A 115 -18.89 16.49 -4.52
N VAL A 116 -19.10 17.40 -3.57
CA VAL A 116 -20.02 17.23 -2.45
C VAL A 116 -21.23 18.16 -2.69
N PRO A 117 -22.36 17.64 -3.20
CA PRO A 117 -23.49 18.49 -3.59
C PRO A 117 -24.10 19.29 -2.44
N ARG A 118 -24.09 18.72 -1.22
CA ARG A 118 -24.67 19.36 -0.03
C ARG A 118 -23.99 20.69 0.33
N THR A 119 -22.70 20.82 0.04
CA THR A 119 -21.89 22.00 0.37
C THR A 119 -21.40 22.74 -0.88
N ASP A 120 -21.86 22.34 -2.07
CA ASP A 120 -21.38 22.84 -3.37
C ASP A 120 -19.84 22.92 -3.45
N THR A 121 -19.17 21.90 -2.90
CA THR A 121 -17.71 21.90 -2.77
C THR A 121 -17.11 20.94 -3.79
N TYR A 122 -16.33 21.49 -4.71
CA TYR A 122 -15.46 20.72 -5.59
C TYR A 122 -14.11 20.51 -4.93
N ILE A 123 -13.69 19.26 -4.87
CA ILE A 123 -12.41 18.82 -4.32
C ILE A 123 -11.52 18.44 -5.51
N GLU A 124 -10.44 19.20 -5.70
CA GLU A 124 -9.45 18.90 -6.73
C GLU A 124 -8.68 17.62 -6.40
N LYS A 125 -8.23 16.92 -7.45
CA LYS A 125 -7.26 15.84 -7.31
C LYS A 125 -5.94 16.43 -6.84
N ASP A 126 -5.47 15.97 -5.69
CA ASP A 126 -4.13 16.26 -5.18
C ASP A 126 -3.43 14.94 -4.83
N SER A 127 -2.16 14.82 -5.16
CA SER A 127 -1.43 13.58 -4.99
C SER A 127 0.07 13.77 -4.97
N SER A 128 0.75 13.02 -4.11
CA SER A 128 2.20 12.88 -4.11
C SER A 128 2.57 11.49 -4.57
N ILE A 129 3.36 11.38 -5.63
CA ILE A 129 3.85 10.11 -6.15
C ILE A 129 5.16 9.75 -5.44
N ASN A 130 5.24 8.50 -5.02
CA ASN A 130 6.45 7.85 -4.54
C ASN A 130 7.17 7.23 -5.74
N GLU A 131 8.29 7.84 -6.13
CA GLU A 131 9.10 7.44 -7.29
C GLU A 131 9.65 6.01 -7.14
N GLN A 132 9.94 5.56 -5.91
CA GLN A 132 10.45 4.23 -5.65
C GLN A 132 9.37 3.17 -5.88
N ILE A 133 8.15 3.41 -5.40
CA ILE A 133 7.02 2.50 -5.63
C ILE A 133 6.64 2.48 -7.12
N ASP A 134 6.66 3.63 -7.80
CA ASP A 134 6.41 3.70 -9.24
C ASP A 134 7.43 2.85 -10.03
N ARG A 135 8.71 2.95 -9.68
CA ARG A 135 9.76 2.09 -10.24
C ARG A 135 9.49 0.61 -9.98
N MET A 136 9.12 0.23 -8.75
CA MET A 136 8.79 -1.16 -8.41
C MET A 136 7.59 -1.69 -9.22
N ARG A 137 6.57 -0.86 -9.47
CA ARG A 137 5.44 -1.22 -10.35
C ARG A 137 5.89 -1.48 -11.77
N HIS A 138 6.79 -0.64 -12.30
CA HIS A 138 7.39 -0.85 -13.62
C HIS A 138 8.22 -2.14 -13.68
N SER A 139 9.02 -2.40 -12.64
CA SER A 139 9.77 -3.66 -12.48
C SER A 139 8.84 -4.87 -12.51
N ALA A 140 7.75 -4.85 -11.74
CA ALA A 140 6.77 -5.92 -11.70
C ALA A 140 6.13 -6.23 -13.06
N THR A 141 5.65 -5.20 -13.77
CA THR A 141 5.02 -5.38 -15.09
C THR A 141 6.01 -5.84 -16.16
N ARG A 142 7.28 -5.45 -16.07
CA ARG A 142 8.34 -5.91 -16.97
C ARG A 142 8.74 -7.36 -16.65
N ALA A 143 8.99 -7.66 -15.38
CA ALA A 143 9.47 -8.96 -14.94
C ALA A 143 8.52 -10.09 -15.38
N ILE A 144 7.21 -9.90 -15.22
CA ILE A 144 6.22 -10.91 -15.62
C ILE A 144 6.11 -11.11 -17.14
N LEU A 145 6.54 -10.13 -17.94
CA LEU A 145 6.58 -10.23 -19.40
C LEU A 145 7.90 -10.83 -19.93
N GLU A 146 9.01 -10.60 -19.24
CA GLU A 146 10.35 -11.07 -19.68
C GLU A 146 10.74 -12.43 -19.08
N ARG A 147 10.22 -12.76 -17.90
CA ARG A 147 10.62 -13.92 -17.09
C ARG A 147 9.41 -14.64 -16.53
N ARG A 148 9.64 -15.87 -16.07
CA ARG A 148 8.57 -16.72 -15.50
C ARG A 148 8.79 -17.07 -14.03
N ASP A 149 10.00 -16.90 -13.52
CA ASP A 149 10.33 -17.07 -12.11
C ASP A 149 9.95 -15.81 -11.30
N VAL A 150 8.69 -15.39 -11.41
CA VAL A 150 8.19 -14.11 -10.85
C VAL A 150 7.20 -14.35 -9.72
N VAL A 151 7.42 -13.67 -8.59
CA VAL A 151 6.47 -13.53 -7.48
C VAL A 151 6.16 -12.05 -7.31
N ILE A 152 4.92 -11.64 -7.57
CA ILE A 152 4.47 -10.26 -7.35
C ILE A 152 3.69 -10.20 -6.05
N VAL A 153 4.11 -9.36 -5.11
CA VAL A 153 3.31 -9.01 -3.93
C VAL A 153 2.57 -7.71 -4.20
N ALA A 154 1.25 -7.72 -4.09
CA ALA A 154 0.39 -6.61 -4.48
C ALA A 154 -0.69 -6.28 -3.46
N SER A 155 -1.12 -5.01 -3.44
CA SER A 155 -2.37 -4.61 -2.80
C SER A 155 -3.54 -4.71 -3.79
N VAL A 156 -4.73 -4.25 -3.40
CA VAL A 156 -5.86 -4.04 -4.33
C VAL A 156 -5.52 -3.12 -5.51
N SER A 157 -4.35 -2.47 -5.55
CA SER A 157 -3.89 -1.78 -6.75
C SER A 157 -3.82 -2.69 -7.99
N CYS A 158 -3.66 -4.00 -7.83
CA CYS A 158 -3.67 -4.96 -8.95
C CYS A 158 -5.02 -5.08 -9.69
N ILE A 159 -6.14 -4.67 -9.08
CA ILE A 159 -7.46 -4.63 -9.72
C ILE A 159 -7.81 -3.26 -10.31
N TYR A 160 -6.91 -2.28 -10.23
CA TYR A 160 -7.09 -0.97 -10.86
C TYR A 160 -6.53 -0.96 -12.28
N GLY A 161 -7.10 -0.07 -13.08
CA GLY A 161 -6.69 0.17 -14.45
C GLY A 161 -5.18 0.45 -14.57
N ILE A 162 -4.54 -0.18 -15.54
CA ILE A 162 -3.21 0.14 -16.09
C ILE A 162 -3.28 0.02 -17.62
N GLY A 163 -2.23 0.39 -18.35
CA GLY A 163 -2.18 0.16 -19.80
C GLY A 163 -2.30 -1.33 -20.14
N SER A 164 -2.88 -1.66 -21.28
CA SER A 164 -3.01 -3.06 -21.70
C SER A 164 -1.64 -3.67 -21.96
N PRO A 165 -1.44 -4.98 -21.69
CA PRO A 165 -0.17 -5.65 -21.92
C PRO A 165 0.24 -5.60 -23.41
N GLU A 166 -0.73 -5.67 -24.34
CA GLU A 166 -0.45 -5.56 -25.77
C GLU A 166 0.08 -4.18 -26.14
N MET A 167 -0.56 -3.11 -25.63
CA MET A 167 -0.09 -1.74 -25.88
C MET A 167 1.26 -1.51 -25.22
N TYR A 168 1.46 -2.01 -24.00
CA TYR A 168 2.72 -1.88 -23.28
C TYR A 168 3.86 -2.61 -24.00
N ALA A 169 3.63 -3.82 -24.50
CA ALA A 169 4.60 -4.60 -25.26
C ALA A 169 4.86 -4.02 -26.66
N GLN A 170 3.83 -3.51 -27.35
CA GLN A 170 3.98 -2.85 -28.65
C GLN A 170 4.76 -1.54 -28.56
N MET A 171 4.64 -0.83 -27.44
CA MET A 171 5.38 0.41 -27.17
C MET A 171 6.75 0.11 -26.56
N THR A 172 7.50 -0.80 -27.18
CA THR A 172 8.90 -1.06 -26.85
C THR A 172 9.74 -1.01 -28.12
N PHE A 173 11.03 -0.73 -27.98
CA PHE A 173 11.95 -0.89 -29.10
C PHE A 173 13.30 -1.43 -28.62
N PRO A 174 13.89 -2.39 -29.35
CA PRO A 174 15.23 -2.87 -29.06
C PRO A 174 16.29 -1.88 -29.58
N ILE A 175 17.40 -1.82 -28.87
CA ILE A 175 18.65 -1.20 -29.32
C ILE A 175 19.70 -2.30 -29.26
N ALA A 176 20.38 -2.58 -30.36
CA ALA A 176 21.41 -3.62 -30.44
C ALA A 176 22.69 -3.04 -31.03
N GLU A 177 23.83 -3.54 -30.54
CA GLU A 177 25.14 -3.22 -31.11
C GLU A 177 25.21 -3.65 -32.59
N GLY A 178 25.75 -2.77 -33.44
CA GLY A 178 25.81 -2.96 -34.89
C GLY A 178 24.51 -2.66 -35.65
N ALA A 179 23.43 -2.26 -34.97
CA ALA A 179 22.19 -1.86 -35.64
C ALA A 179 22.28 -0.43 -36.20
N VAL A 180 21.70 -0.21 -37.38
CA VAL A 180 21.49 1.13 -37.94
C VAL A 180 20.32 1.77 -37.21
N PHE A 181 20.60 2.75 -36.35
CA PHE A 181 19.61 3.52 -35.60
C PHE A 181 19.97 5.02 -35.60
N PRO A 182 19.43 5.81 -36.55
CA PRO A 182 19.69 7.24 -36.62
C PRO A 182 19.36 7.95 -35.31
N ARG A 183 20.28 8.79 -34.83
CA ARG A 183 20.14 9.50 -33.55
C ARG A 183 18.80 10.21 -33.43
N ALA A 184 18.38 10.92 -34.48
CA ALA A 184 17.12 11.67 -34.47
C ALA A 184 15.90 10.78 -34.23
N ASP A 185 15.93 9.55 -34.73
CA ASP A 185 14.82 8.61 -34.58
C ASP A 185 14.84 7.94 -33.20
N LEU A 186 16.02 7.64 -32.65
CA LEU A 186 16.17 7.19 -31.27
C LEU A 186 15.53 8.20 -30.29
N LEU A 187 15.83 9.50 -30.45
CA LEU A 187 15.25 10.55 -29.59
C LEU A 187 13.73 10.66 -29.75
N LYS A 188 13.20 10.56 -30.99
CA LYS A 188 11.75 10.57 -31.22
C LYS A 188 11.06 9.38 -30.56
N GLN A 189 11.65 8.18 -30.64
CA GLN A 189 11.09 6.99 -30.02
C GLN A 189 11.12 7.08 -28.49
N LEU A 190 12.20 7.62 -27.89
CA LEU A 190 12.25 7.88 -26.45
C LEU A 190 11.12 8.83 -25.99
N VAL A 191 10.90 9.93 -26.72
CA VAL A 191 9.80 10.86 -26.43
C VAL A 191 8.42 10.19 -26.60
N ALA A 192 8.25 9.34 -27.61
CA ALA A 192 7.02 8.57 -27.79
C ALA A 192 6.74 7.63 -26.62
N LEU A 193 7.79 7.09 -25.99
CA LEU A 193 7.75 6.30 -24.76
C LEU A 193 7.64 7.14 -23.48
N GLN A 194 7.39 8.45 -23.59
CA GLN A 194 7.23 9.43 -22.50
C GLN A 194 8.51 9.79 -21.73
N TYR A 195 9.69 9.44 -22.25
CA TYR A 195 10.94 9.92 -21.64
C TYR A 195 11.12 11.42 -21.89
N LYS A 196 11.63 12.11 -20.87
CA LYS A 196 11.92 13.55 -20.93
C LYS A 196 13.39 13.79 -21.23
N ARG A 197 13.69 14.69 -22.15
CA ARG A 197 15.08 15.13 -22.34
C ARG A 197 15.49 16.02 -21.17
N ASN A 198 16.54 15.65 -20.45
CA ASN A 198 17.08 16.47 -19.36
C ASN A 198 18.62 16.36 -19.31
N ASP A 199 19.30 17.32 -19.92
CA ASP A 199 20.76 17.34 -20.00
C ASP A 199 21.43 17.75 -18.67
N VAL A 200 20.68 18.41 -17.78
CA VAL A 200 21.18 18.93 -16.49
C VAL A 200 20.96 17.93 -15.36
N ALA A 201 19.70 17.55 -15.12
CA ALA A 201 19.33 16.61 -14.06
C ALA A 201 19.00 15.25 -14.69
N PHE A 202 19.97 14.35 -14.70
CA PHE A 202 19.81 13.01 -15.26
C PHE A 202 19.17 12.09 -14.22
N THR A 203 17.85 11.97 -14.29
CA THR A 203 17.04 11.16 -13.37
C THR A 203 16.28 10.07 -14.12
N ARG A 204 15.66 9.14 -13.39
CA ARG A 204 14.81 8.08 -13.95
C ARG A 204 13.76 8.64 -14.91
N GLY A 205 13.52 7.92 -16.02
CA GLY A 205 12.56 8.34 -17.04
C GLY A 205 13.03 9.52 -17.90
N THR A 206 14.34 9.83 -17.86
CA THR A 206 14.94 10.88 -18.69
C THR A 206 16.03 10.33 -19.61
N PHE A 207 16.37 11.11 -20.63
CA PHE A 207 17.56 10.88 -21.44
C PHE A 207 18.33 12.19 -21.65
N ARG A 208 19.63 12.08 -21.91
CA ARG A 208 20.49 13.21 -22.27
C ARG A 208 21.38 12.90 -23.46
N VAL A 209 21.84 13.93 -24.15
CA VAL A 209 22.62 13.79 -25.38
C VAL A 209 23.95 14.54 -25.26
N ARG A 210 25.05 13.85 -25.52
CA ARG A 210 26.42 14.41 -25.50
C ARG A 210 27.14 14.00 -26.78
N GLY A 211 27.07 14.84 -27.80
CA GLY A 211 27.60 14.52 -29.12
C GLY A 211 26.90 13.30 -29.71
N ASP A 212 27.64 12.23 -29.94
CA ASP A 212 27.14 10.97 -30.51
C ASP A 212 26.73 9.95 -29.44
N VAL A 213 26.78 10.35 -28.17
CA VAL A 213 26.36 9.53 -27.04
C VAL A 213 24.96 9.93 -26.59
N VAL A 214 24.06 8.95 -26.51
CA VAL A 214 22.74 9.08 -25.89
C VAL A 214 22.73 8.26 -24.60
N GLU A 215 22.55 8.93 -23.47
CA GLU A 215 22.38 8.27 -22.18
C GLU A 215 20.90 8.23 -21.81
N ILE A 216 20.42 7.04 -21.45
CA ILE A 216 19.01 6.76 -21.15
C ILE A 216 18.96 6.22 -19.73
N PHE A 217 18.11 6.81 -18.87
CA PHE A 217 17.85 6.29 -17.54
C PHE A 217 16.48 5.56 -17.56
N PRO A 218 16.46 4.22 -17.64
CA PRO A 218 15.23 3.45 -17.76
C PRO A 218 14.30 3.63 -16.56
N ALA A 219 12.98 3.62 -16.80
CA ALA A 219 11.99 3.82 -15.73
C ALA A 219 11.94 2.69 -14.69
N HIS A 220 12.53 1.53 -14.97
CA HIS A 220 12.50 0.36 -14.09
C HIS A 220 13.80 0.15 -13.30
N TYR A 221 14.86 0.92 -13.58
CA TYR A 221 16.13 0.82 -12.86
C TYR A 221 16.24 1.81 -11.71
N GLU A 222 17.01 1.41 -10.70
CA GLU A 222 17.30 2.23 -9.51
C GLU A 222 18.54 3.11 -9.71
N ASP A 223 19.65 2.46 -10.08
CA ASP A 223 21.01 2.99 -10.01
C ASP A 223 21.83 2.56 -11.22
N ARG A 224 21.15 2.23 -12.33
CA ARG A 224 21.76 1.84 -13.59
C ARG A 224 21.12 2.63 -14.73
N ALA A 225 21.97 3.10 -15.63
CA ALA A 225 21.57 3.76 -16.87
C ALA A 225 22.34 3.14 -18.04
N TRP A 226 21.83 3.36 -19.25
CA TRP A 226 22.46 2.88 -20.47
C TRP A 226 23.09 4.04 -21.22
N ARG A 227 24.33 3.85 -21.64
CA ARG A 227 25.05 4.72 -22.56
C ARG A 227 25.08 4.04 -23.92
N VAL A 228 24.39 4.64 -24.89
CA VAL A 228 24.37 4.21 -26.28
C VAL A 228 25.31 5.12 -27.06
N SER A 229 26.44 4.58 -27.51
CA SER A 229 27.40 5.29 -28.34
C SER A 229 27.07 5.04 -29.81
N LEU A 230 26.94 6.11 -30.58
CA LEU A 230 26.66 6.06 -32.01
C LEU A 230 27.90 6.45 -32.83
N PHE A 231 28.06 5.86 -34.01
CA PHE A 231 28.99 6.30 -35.03
C PHE A 231 28.21 6.60 -36.32
N GLY A 232 27.92 7.88 -36.56
CA GLY A 232 26.94 8.25 -37.59
C GLY A 232 25.54 7.75 -37.22
N ASP A 233 25.02 6.82 -38.00
CA ASP A 233 23.72 6.18 -37.75
C ASP A 233 23.84 4.79 -37.12
N ASP A 234 25.05 4.27 -36.87
CA ASP A 234 25.26 2.93 -36.34
C ASP A 234 25.44 2.94 -34.82
N VAL A 235 24.83 1.97 -34.12
CA VAL A 235 25.06 1.73 -32.69
C VAL A 235 26.39 1.02 -32.52
N GLU A 236 27.41 1.74 -32.04
CA GLU A 236 28.76 1.21 -31.85
C GLU A 236 28.88 0.37 -30.57
N SER A 237 28.28 0.82 -29.47
CA SER A 237 28.30 0.07 -28.22
C SER A 237 27.18 0.48 -27.27
N ILE A 238 26.77 -0.46 -26.42
CA ILE A 238 25.83 -0.23 -25.33
C ILE A 238 26.53 -0.56 -24.02
N THR A 239 26.60 0.42 -23.13
CA THR A 239 27.28 0.28 -21.84
C THR A 239 26.31 0.59 -20.70
N GLU A 240 26.20 -0.32 -19.74
CA GLU A 240 25.53 -0.05 -18.47
C GLU A 240 26.50 0.63 -17.51
N PHE A 241 26.04 1.68 -16.84
CA PHE A 241 26.84 2.47 -15.91
C PHE A 241 26.01 3.00 -14.74
N ASP A 242 26.69 3.37 -13.65
CA ASP A 242 26.10 4.06 -12.51
C ASP A 242 25.89 5.55 -12.85
N PRO A 243 24.64 6.08 -12.83
CA PRO A 243 24.36 7.46 -13.22
C PRO A 243 24.91 8.51 -12.24
N LEU A 244 25.27 8.11 -11.01
CA LEU A 244 25.84 8.96 -9.97
C LEU A 244 27.36 9.06 -10.12
N THR A 245 28.07 7.93 -10.22
CA THR A 245 29.54 7.90 -10.27
C THR A 245 30.10 7.95 -11.70
N GLY A 246 29.30 7.52 -12.69
CA GLY A 246 29.74 7.34 -14.07
C GLY A 246 30.50 6.04 -14.31
N GLU A 247 30.68 5.20 -13.29
CA GLU A 247 31.41 3.95 -13.37
C GLU A 247 30.69 2.94 -14.28
N LYS A 248 31.46 2.29 -15.15
CA LYS A 248 30.95 1.26 -16.05
C LYS A 248 30.72 -0.04 -15.30
N THR A 249 29.51 -0.57 -15.38
CA THR A 249 29.10 -1.83 -14.74
C THR A 249 29.18 -3.00 -15.72
N ALA A 250 28.68 -2.83 -16.95
CA ALA A 250 28.62 -3.90 -17.95
C ALA A 250 28.68 -3.38 -19.39
N SER A 251 29.10 -4.25 -20.31
CA SER A 251 28.90 -4.07 -21.76
C SER A 251 27.76 -4.98 -22.21
N LEU A 252 26.78 -4.41 -22.91
CA LEU A 252 25.55 -5.10 -23.31
C LEU A 252 25.50 -5.21 -24.83
N GLN A 253 25.09 -6.37 -25.36
CA GLN A 253 24.91 -6.56 -26.80
C GLN A 253 23.60 -5.93 -27.30
N ALA A 254 22.57 -5.92 -26.46
CA ALA A 254 21.28 -5.33 -26.76
C ALA A 254 20.54 -4.93 -25.48
N VAL A 255 19.64 -3.97 -25.60
CA VAL A 255 18.69 -3.55 -24.56
C VAL A 255 17.33 -3.30 -25.18
N THR A 256 16.26 -3.48 -24.39
CA THR A 256 14.90 -3.12 -24.81
C THR A 256 14.42 -1.93 -23.98
N VAL A 257 14.02 -0.85 -24.65
CA VAL A 257 13.48 0.33 -23.96
C VAL A 257 11.98 0.16 -23.76
N TYR A 258 11.55 0.22 -22.51
CA TYR A 258 10.15 0.16 -22.09
C TYR A 258 9.57 1.56 -21.84
N PRO A 259 8.24 1.75 -21.96
CA PRO A 259 7.57 3.01 -21.64
C PRO A 259 7.88 3.52 -20.23
N SER A 260 8.07 4.83 -20.09
CA SER A 260 8.25 5.47 -18.78
C SER A 260 6.93 5.77 -18.05
N SER A 261 5.83 5.23 -18.54
CA SER A 261 4.50 5.31 -17.94
C SER A 261 3.69 4.07 -18.31
N HIS A 262 2.82 3.60 -17.41
CA HIS A 262 1.85 2.55 -17.75
C HIS A 262 0.71 3.04 -18.64
N TYR A 263 0.53 4.35 -18.85
CA TYR A 263 -0.58 4.92 -19.64
C TYR A 263 -0.14 5.46 -21.00
N VAL A 264 0.79 4.78 -21.66
CA VAL A 264 1.24 5.18 -23.00
C VAL A 264 0.25 4.73 -24.06
N THR A 265 -0.23 5.68 -24.86
CA THR A 265 -1.18 5.43 -25.95
C THR A 265 -0.56 5.84 -27.30
N PRO A 266 -0.51 4.95 -28.30
CA PRO A 266 -0.03 5.30 -29.64
C PRO A 266 -0.86 6.43 -30.28
N ARG A 267 -0.22 7.28 -31.10
CA ARG A 267 -0.91 8.41 -31.77
C ARG A 267 -2.18 8.02 -32.56
N PRO A 268 -2.23 6.90 -33.30
CA PRO A 268 -3.45 6.48 -33.98
C PRO A 268 -4.61 6.21 -33.02
N ALA A 269 -4.34 5.52 -31.90
CA ALA A 269 -5.33 5.22 -30.87
C ALA A 269 -5.81 6.50 -30.17
N LEU A 270 -4.90 7.44 -29.88
CA LEU A 270 -5.26 8.74 -29.31
C LEU A 270 -6.16 9.56 -30.25
N SER A 271 -5.85 9.56 -31.55
CA SER A 271 -6.67 10.27 -32.56
C SER A 271 -8.08 9.69 -32.67
N GLN A 272 -8.23 8.37 -32.50
CA GLN A 272 -9.53 7.72 -32.43
C GLN A 272 -10.27 8.04 -31.12
N ALA A 273 -9.55 8.04 -29.99
CA ALA A 273 -10.09 8.38 -28.68
C ALA A 273 -10.70 9.79 -28.67
N ILE A 274 -9.98 10.78 -29.21
CA ILE A 274 -10.43 12.18 -29.34
C ILE A 274 -11.78 12.28 -30.07
N LYS A 275 -11.97 11.52 -31.16
CA LYS A 275 -13.24 11.48 -31.89
C LYS A 275 -14.38 10.95 -31.02
N GLY A 276 -14.13 9.87 -30.27
CA GLY A 276 -15.10 9.29 -29.35
C GLY A 276 -15.49 10.24 -28.22
N ILE A 277 -14.51 10.93 -27.63
CA ILE A 277 -14.72 11.92 -26.56
C ILE A 277 -15.56 13.09 -27.06
N LYS A 278 -15.26 13.62 -28.27
CA LYS A 278 -16.06 14.69 -28.89
C LYS A 278 -17.51 14.28 -29.14
N ALA A 279 -17.74 13.04 -29.54
CA ALA A 279 -19.09 12.51 -29.74
C ALA A 279 -19.87 12.42 -28.41
N GLU A 280 -19.29 11.81 -27.39
CA GLU A 280 -19.92 11.68 -26.06
C GLU A 280 -20.17 13.05 -25.41
N LEU A 281 -19.25 14.00 -25.58
CA LEU A 281 -19.44 15.38 -25.12
C LEU A 281 -20.68 16.01 -25.77
N LYS A 282 -20.81 15.91 -27.10
CA LYS A 282 -21.96 16.47 -27.82
C LYS A 282 -23.28 15.88 -27.33
N GLU A 283 -23.33 14.58 -27.14
CA GLU A 283 -24.52 13.88 -26.62
C GLU A 283 -24.87 14.32 -25.19
N ARG A 284 -23.88 14.36 -24.30
CA ARG A 284 -24.08 14.74 -22.90
C ARG A 284 -24.48 16.21 -22.74
N LEU A 285 -23.95 17.12 -23.56
CA LEU A 285 -24.36 18.53 -23.56
C LEU A 285 -25.82 18.69 -24.02
N ALA A 286 -26.24 17.95 -25.05
CA ALA A 286 -27.64 17.96 -25.50
C ALA A 286 -28.58 17.46 -24.41
N GLU A 287 -28.20 16.38 -23.71
CA GLU A 287 -28.94 15.85 -22.56
C GLU A 287 -29.09 16.91 -21.45
N PHE A 288 -27.99 17.51 -20.99
CA PHE A 288 -28.04 18.52 -19.92
C PHE A 288 -28.86 19.75 -20.31
N ASN A 289 -28.70 20.26 -21.54
CA ASN A 289 -29.49 21.38 -22.03
C ASN A 289 -30.99 21.06 -22.09
N SER A 290 -31.36 19.84 -22.49
CA SER A 290 -32.77 19.40 -22.50
C SER A 290 -33.38 19.29 -21.09
N GLN A 291 -32.55 19.04 -20.08
CA GLN A 291 -32.96 18.95 -18.67
C GLN A 291 -32.89 20.32 -17.94
N GLY A 292 -32.49 21.40 -18.61
CA GLY A 292 -32.29 22.71 -17.99
C GLY A 292 -31.04 22.81 -17.10
N LYS A 293 -30.12 21.84 -17.17
CA LYS A 293 -28.86 21.78 -16.42
C LYS A 293 -27.75 22.58 -17.11
N LEU A 294 -27.98 23.89 -17.24
CA LEU A 294 -27.10 24.77 -18.02
C LEU A 294 -25.72 24.95 -17.40
N LEU A 295 -25.63 24.96 -16.06
CA LEU A 295 -24.36 25.11 -15.33
C LEU A 295 -23.47 23.87 -15.51
N GLU A 296 -24.06 22.68 -15.39
CA GLU A 296 -23.39 21.40 -15.62
C GLU A 296 -22.91 21.27 -17.07
N ALA A 297 -23.73 21.69 -18.04
CA ALA A 297 -23.36 21.73 -19.45
C ALA A 297 -22.15 22.64 -19.70
N GLN A 298 -22.20 23.88 -19.22
CA GLN A 298 -21.10 24.84 -19.39
C GLN A 298 -19.81 24.35 -18.75
N ARG A 299 -19.89 23.81 -17.52
CA ARG A 299 -18.76 23.24 -16.78
C ARG A 299 -18.11 22.08 -17.54
N LEU A 300 -18.94 21.15 -18.04
CA LEU A 300 -18.49 19.98 -18.77
C LEU A 300 -17.81 20.36 -20.09
N GLU A 301 -18.39 21.29 -20.83
CA GLU A 301 -17.88 21.78 -22.10
C GLU A 301 -16.50 22.42 -21.92
N GLN A 302 -16.37 23.41 -21.03
CA GLN A 302 -15.11 24.12 -20.81
C GLN A 302 -13.96 23.18 -20.46
N ARG A 303 -14.20 22.25 -19.53
CA ARG A 303 -13.18 21.29 -19.10
C ARG A 303 -12.80 20.30 -20.18
N THR A 304 -13.80 19.70 -20.84
CA THR A 304 -13.55 18.65 -21.84
C THR A 304 -12.87 19.22 -23.08
N VAL A 305 -13.24 20.43 -23.51
CA VAL A 305 -12.59 21.11 -24.66
C VAL A 305 -11.13 21.39 -24.34
N PHE A 306 -10.82 21.92 -23.15
CA PHE A 306 -9.43 22.13 -22.73
C PHE A 306 -8.62 20.82 -22.70
N ASP A 307 -9.18 19.75 -22.14
CA ASP A 307 -8.52 18.44 -22.11
C ASP A 307 -8.27 17.90 -23.55
N LEU A 308 -9.19 18.12 -24.48
CA LEU A 308 -9.04 17.74 -25.90
C LEU A 308 -7.94 18.54 -26.61
N GLU A 309 -7.85 19.84 -26.39
CA GLU A 309 -6.78 20.69 -26.96
C GLU A 309 -5.39 20.24 -26.46
N MET A 310 -5.29 19.91 -25.18
CA MET A 310 -4.06 19.38 -24.58
C MET A 310 -3.68 18.02 -25.16
N MET A 311 -4.64 17.11 -25.33
CA MET A 311 -4.41 15.80 -25.96
C MET A 311 -3.95 15.93 -27.42
N GLU A 312 -4.54 16.83 -28.21
CA GLU A 312 -4.15 17.07 -29.61
C GLU A 312 -2.73 17.65 -29.72
N THR A 313 -2.36 18.57 -28.82
CA THR A 313 -1.09 19.30 -28.88
C THR A 313 0.08 18.50 -28.30
N THR A 314 -0.13 17.87 -27.14
CA THR A 314 0.96 17.26 -26.35
C THR A 314 0.90 15.73 -26.30
N GLY A 315 -0.22 15.13 -26.71
CA GLY A 315 -0.46 13.70 -26.53
C GLY A 315 -0.95 13.32 -25.13
N HIS A 316 -1.16 14.29 -24.23
CA HIS A 316 -1.50 14.08 -22.83
C HIS A 316 -2.37 15.22 -22.26
N CYS A 317 -3.08 14.98 -21.16
CA CYS A 317 -3.78 16.02 -20.38
C CYS A 317 -3.79 15.67 -18.89
N LYS A 318 -4.05 16.66 -18.02
CA LYS A 318 -4.16 16.39 -16.57
C LYS A 318 -5.32 15.44 -16.33
N SER A 319 -5.07 14.40 -15.53
CA SER A 319 -6.06 13.36 -15.21
C SER A 319 -6.60 12.61 -16.43
N ILE A 320 -5.73 12.33 -17.42
CA ILE A 320 -6.04 11.60 -18.65
C ILE A 320 -6.70 10.23 -18.40
N GLU A 321 -6.49 9.63 -17.23
CA GLU A 321 -7.11 8.37 -16.84
C GLU A 321 -8.64 8.40 -16.88
N ASN A 322 -9.28 9.58 -16.78
CA ASN A 322 -10.74 9.69 -16.91
C ASN A 322 -11.24 9.40 -18.34
N TYR A 323 -10.35 9.36 -19.32
CA TYR A 323 -10.63 8.98 -20.71
C TYR A 323 -10.16 7.56 -21.05
N SER A 324 -9.74 6.77 -20.05
CA SER A 324 -9.07 5.47 -20.26
C SER A 324 -9.85 4.49 -21.13
N ARG A 325 -11.20 4.48 -21.06
CA ARG A 325 -12.04 3.67 -21.97
C ARG A 325 -11.71 3.93 -23.44
N PHE A 326 -11.66 5.21 -23.83
CA PHE A 326 -11.38 5.59 -25.20
C PHE A 326 -9.94 5.29 -25.60
N LEU A 327 -8.99 5.49 -24.67
CA LEU A 327 -7.56 5.27 -24.89
C LEU A 327 -7.23 3.79 -25.08
N THR A 328 -7.94 2.91 -24.37
CA THR A 328 -7.77 1.45 -24.45
C THR A 328 -8.60 0.80 -25.56
N GLY A 329 -9.55 1.54 -26.16
CA GLY A 329 -10.46 1.01 -27.18
C GLY A 329 -11.54 0.06 -26.63
N ARG A 330 -11.71 -0.01 -25.31
CA ARG A 330 -12.75 -0.81 -24.64
C ARG A 330 -14.15 -0.24 -24.89
N LYS A 331 -15.16 -1.10 -24.88
CA LYS A 331 -16.57 -0.68 -24.98
C LYS A 331 -17.06 -0.14 -23.63
N ALA A 332 -18.15 0.63 -23.65
CA ALA A 332 -18.79 1.12 -22.43
C ALA A 332 -19.16 -0.05 -21.50
N GLY A 333 -18.80 0.06 -20.21
CA GLY A 333 -19.05 -0.96 -19.20
C GLY A 333 -18.04 -2.12 -19.18
N GLU A 334 -17.20 -2.33 -20.19
CA GLU A 334 -16.11 -3.30 -20.14
C GLU A 334 -15.10 -2.91 -19.04
N PRO A 335 -14.49 -3.88 -18.34
CA PRO A 335 -13.46 -3.57 -17.36
C PRO A 335 -12.21 -3.00 -18.04
N PRO A 336 -11.48 -2.11 -17.34
CA PRO A 336 -10.20 -1.65 -17.82
C PRO A 336 -9.14 -2.75 -17.73
N PRO A 337 -8.05 -2.65 -18.50
CA PRO A 337 -6.91 -3.56 -18.35
C PRO A 337 -6.32 -3.43 -16.94
N THR A 338 -6.00 -4.56 -16.31
CA THR A 338 -5.43 -4.60 -14.96
C THR A 338 -4.21 -5.52 -14.92
N LEU A 339 -3.55 -5.65 -13.76
CA LEU A 339 -2.41 -6.57 -13.62
C LEU A 339 -2.81 -8.02 -13.92
N PHE A 340 -4.09 -8.40 -13.77
CA PHE A 340 -4.58 -9.73 -14.10
C PHE A 340 -4.45 -10.07 -15.60
N GLU A 341 -4.44 -9.08 -16.48
CA GLU A 341 -4.20 -9.30 -17.92
C GLU A 341 -2.72 -9.56 -18.24
N TYR A 342 -1.80 -9.17 -17.35
CA TYR A 342 -0.37 -9.46 -17.48
C TYR A 342 0.01 -10.85 -16.96
N LEU A 343 -0.87 -11.49 -16.16
CA LEU A 343 -0.60 -12.80 -15.60
C LEU A 343 -0.75 -13.88 -16.67
N PRO A 344 0.21 -14.82 -16.79
CA PRO A 344 0.06 -15.94 -17.70
C PRO A 344 -1.11 -16.85 -17.29
N GLU A 345 -1.59 -17.66 -18.24
CA GLU A 345 -2.74 -18.56 -18.04
C GLU A 345 -2.60 -19.48 -16.81
N ASP A 346 -1.38 -19.93 -16.55
CA ASP A 346 -1.03 -20.80 -15.43
C ASP A 346 -0.44 -20.05 -14.23
N ALA A 347 -0.63 -18.73 -14.09
CA ALA A 347 -0.25 -18.07 -12.84
C ALA A 347 -1.01 -18.66 -11.64
N LEU A 348 -0.47 -18.48 -10.43
CA LEU A 348 -1.14 -18.76 -9.16
C LEU A 348 -1.54 -17.45 -8.48
N LEU A 349 -2.69 -17.44 -7.83
CA LEU A 349 -3.09 -16.35 -6.94
C LEU A 349 -3.11 -16.83 -5.49
N PHE A 350 -2.45 -16.10 -4.60
CA PHE A 350 -2.62 -16.24 -3.16
C PHE A 350 -3.34 -15.00 -2.64
N ALA A 351 -4.47 -15.18 -1.96
CA ALA A 351 -5.16 -14.09 -1.28
C ALA A 351 -4.89 -14.21 0.23
N ASP A 352 -3.90 -13.45 0.72
CA ASP A 352 -3.55 -13.44 2.13
C ASP A 352 -4.58 -12.65 2.95
N GLU A 353 -4.80 -13.11 4.18
CA GLU A 353 -5.89 -12.69 5.05
C GLU A 353 -7.23 -12.57 4.27
N SER A 354 -7.59 -13.64 3.55
CA SER A 354 -8.68 -13.66 2.55
C SER A 354 -10.01 -13.12 3.05
N HIS A 355 -10.30 -13.33 4.34
CA HIS A 355 -11.51 -12.85 5.00
C HIS A 355 -11.63 -11.30 5.05
N VAL A 356 -10.53 -10.57 4.83
CA VAL A 356 -10.49 -9.12 4.62
C VAL A 356 -10.30 -8.80 3.14
N THR A 357 -9.32 -9.43 2.50
CA THR A 357 -8.92 -9.13 1.11
C THR A 357 -10.07 -9.34 0.12
N VAL A 358 -10.84 -10.43 0.25
CA VAL A 358 -11.94 -10.75 -0.66
C VAL A 358 -13.09 -9.74 -0.53
N PRO A 359 -13.61 -9.40 0.67
CA PRO A 359 -14.58 -8.32 0.81
C PRO A 359 -14.07 -6.96 0.32
N GLN A 360 -12.80 -6.64 0.56
CA GLN A 360 -12.19 -5.38 0.13
C GLN A 360 -12.25 -5.22 -1.40
N ILE A 361 -11.92 -6.26 -2.16
CA ILE A 361 -12.05 -6.29 -3.63
C ILE A 361 -13.48 -5.91 -4.06
N GLY A 362 -14.49 -6.47 -3.40
CA GLY A 362 -15.90 -6.16 -3.67
C GLY A 362 -16.33 -4.74 -3.28
N GLY A 363 -15.60 -4.09 -2.37
CA GLY A 363 -15.84 -2.72 -1.91
C GLY A 363 -15.29 -1.64 -2.85
N MET A 364 -14.14 -1.89 -3.49
CA MET A 364 -13.40 -0.86 -4.25
C MET A 364 -14.24 -0.23 -5.38
N TYR A 365 -14.97 -1.04 -6.16
CA TYR A 365 -15.82 -0.55 -7.25
C TYR A 365 -16.96 0.34 -6.76
N LYS A 366 -17.64 -0.03 -5.67
CA LYS A 366 -18.83 0.68 -5.19
C LYS A 366 -18.51 2.12 -4.78
N GLY A 367 -17.40 2.30 -4.06
CA GLY A 367 -16.92 3.63 -3.66
C GLY A 367 -16.53 4.48 -4.86
N ASP A 368 -15.76 3.92 -5.81
CA ASP A 368 -15.34 4.64 -7.01
C ASP A 368 -16.53 5.03 -7.90
N PHE A 369 -17.47 4.11 -8.11
CA PHE A 369 -18.67 4.33 -8.92
C PHE A 369 -19.55 5.45 -8.36
N ASN A 370 -19.80 5.46 -7.05
CA ASN A 370 -20.60 6.51 -6.41
C ASN A 370 -19.95 7.89 -6.57
N ARG A 371 -18.65 8.00 -6.25
CA ARG A 371 -17.88 9.24 -6.39
C ARG A 371 -17.89 9.78 -7.82
N LYS A 372 -17.67 8.91 -8.81
CA LYS A 372 -17.61 9.30 -10.23
C LYS A 372 -18.98 9.56 -10.84
N SER A 373 -20.02 8.87 -10.38
CA SER A 373 -21.39 9.17 -10.78
C SER A 373 -21.77 10.60 -10.37
N THR A 374 -21.46 11.02 -9.15
CA THR A 374 -21.66 12.40 -8.71
C THR A 374 -20.89 13.40 -9.59
N LEU A 375 -19.62 13.16 -9.91
CA LEU A 375 -18.87 14.03 -10.83
C LEU A 375 -19.52 14.13 -12.22
N SER A 376 -19.99 13.00 -12.75
CA SER A 376 -20.66 12.93 -14.06
C SER A 376 -22.04 13.60 -14.07
N ASP A 377 -22.79 13.50 -12.99
CA ASP A 377 -24.15 14.03 -12.89
C ASP A 377 -24.17 15.54 -12.74
N TYR A 378 -23.13 16.11 -12.13
CA TYR A 378 -22.92 17.54 -11.95
C TYR A 378 -21.94 18.15 -12.99
N GLY A 379 -21.69 17.46 -14.11
CA GLY A 379 -20.95 18.03 -15.24
C GLY A 379 -19.46 18.33 -14.99
N PHE A 380 -18.82 17.69 -14.01
CA PHE A 380 -17.36 17.77 -13.83
C PHE A 380 -16.60 16.80 -14.73
N ARG A 381 -17.23 15.69 -15.13
CA ARG A 381 -16.64 14.67 -16.01
C ARG A 381 -17.69 14.10 -16.96
N LEU A 382 -17.23 13.53 -18.08
CA LEU A 382 -18.09 12.75 -18.98
C LEU A 382 -18.55 11.44 -18.31
N PRO A 383 -19.68 10.84 -18.75
CA PRO A 383 -20.14 9.55 -18.24
C PRO A 383 -19.10 8.42 -18.34
N SER A 384 -18.25 8.45 -19.36
CA SER A 384 -17.12 7.53 -19.55
C SER A 384 -16.10 7.52 -18.42
N CYS A 385 -16.04 8.54 -17.55
CA CYS A 385 -15.12 8.52 -16.42
C CYS A 385 -15.39 7.34 -15.47
N LYS A 386 -16.63 6.85 -15.42
CA LYS A 386 -17.06 5.68 -14.64
C LYS A 386 -16.47 4.37 -15.16
N ASP A 387 -16.03 4.34 -16.42
CA ASP A 387 -15.39 3.18 -17.04
C ASP A 387 -13.89 3.11 -16.70
N ASN A 388 -13.29 4.22 -16.25
CA ASN A 388 -12.05 4.17 -15.49
C ASN A 388 -12.41 3.71 -14.07
N ARG A 389 -12.13 2.47 -13.68
CA ARG A 389 -12.59 1.95 -12.37
C ARG A 389 -11.77 0.73 -11.98
N PRO A 390 -11.77 0.31 -10.71
CA PRO A 390 -11.33 -1.04 -10.40
C PRO A 390 -12.29 -2.09 -10.99
N LEU A 391 -11.84 -3.35 -11.04
CA LEU A 391 -12.70 -4.49 -11.38
C LEU A 391 -13.88 -4.56 -10.41
N LYS A 392 -15.05 -4.94 -10.95
CA LYS A 392 -16.16 -5.46 -10.15
C LYS A 392 -15.78 -6.83 -9.61
N PHE A 393 -16.45 -7.26 -8.55
CA PHE A 393 -16.18 -8.56 -7.94
C PHE A 393 -16.38 -9.71 -8.94
N GLU A 394 -17.41 -9.63 -9.78
CA GLU A 394 -17.73 -10.64 -10.78
C GLU A 394 -16.67 -10.68 -11.91
N GLU A 395 -16.10 -9.53 -12.25
CA GLU A 395 -15.02 -9.43 -13.24
C GLU A 395 -13.71 -10.00 -12.69
N TRP A 396 -13.38 -9.68 -11.43
CA TRP A 396 -12.25 -10.29 -10.73
C TRP A 396 -12.41 -11.82 -10.62
N GLU A 397 -13.60 -12.29 -10.25
CA GLU A 397 -13.93 -13.72 -10.17
C GLU A 397 -13.76 -14.44 -11.51
N GLN A 398 -14.00 -13.76 -12.64
CA GLN A 398 -13.77 -14.32 -13.97
C GLN A 398 -12.29 -14.29 -14.36
N MET A 399 -11.56 -13.23 -14.02
CA MET A 399 -10.17 -13.01 -14.41
C MET A 399 -9.16 -13.79 -13.57
N ARG A 400 -9.45 -14.06 -12.30
CA ARG A 400 -8.47 -14.66 -11.38
C ARG A 400 -8.10 -16.09 -11.80
N PRO A 401 -6.81 -16.46 -11.65
CA PRO A 401 -6.34 -17.82 -11.89
C PRO A 401 -6.76 -18.78 -10.75
N GLU A 402 -6.20 -19.99 -10.76
CA GLU A 402 -6.26 -20.89 -9.60
C GLU A 402 -5.75 -20.16 -8.35
N THR A 403 -6.56 -20.22 -7.29
CA THR A 403 -6.42 -19.35 -6.12
C THR A 403 -6.34 -20.16 -4.84
N VAL A 404 -5.36 -19.82 -4.00
CA VAL A 404 -5.23 -20.28 -2.62
C VAL A 404 -5.60 -19.13 -1.68
N PHE A 405 -6.71 -19.28 -0.96
CA PHE A 405 -7.14 -18.35 0.09
C PHE A 405 -6.42 -18.69 1.39
N VAL A 406 -5.66 -17.74 1.92
CA VAL A 406 -4.83 -17.94 3.12
C VAL A 406 -5.43 -17.15 4.27
N SER A 407 -5.88 -17.83 5.32
CA SER A 407 -6.52 -17.17 6.46
C SER A 407 -6.57 -18.07 7.69
N ALA A 408 -6.45 -17.48 8.88
CA ALA A 408 -6.72 -18.18 10.15
C ALA A 408 -8.23 -18.35 10.42
N THR A 409 -9.03 -17.54 9.74
CA THR A 409 -10.48 -17.43 9.87
C THR A 409 -11.10 -17.18 8.50
N PRO A 410 -11.09 -18.18 7.59
CA PRO A 410 -11.67 -18.03 6.25
C PRO A 410 -13.12 -17.52 6.33
N GLY A 411 -13.43 -16.53 5.50
CA GLY A 411 -14.76 -15.99 5.32
C GLY A 411 -15.74 -16.98 4.66
N PRO A 412 -17.04 -16.66 4.67
CA PRO A 412 -18.07 -17.54 4.15
C PRO A 412 -17.95 -17.77 2.64
N TRP A 413 -17.43 -16.79 1.90
CA TRP A 413 -17.35 -16.87 0.44
C TRP A 413 -16.33 -17.91 0.00
N GLU A 414 -15.10 -17.87 0.52
CA GLU A 414 -14.06 -18.84 0.18
C GLU A 414 -14.43 -20.27 0.65
N MET A 415 -15.04 -20.41 1.82
CA MET A 415 -15.50 -21.71 2.31
C MET A 415 -16.62 -22.31 1.45
N GLN A 416 -17.50 -21.46 0.89
CA GLN A 416 -18.51 -21.91 -0.05
C GLN A 416 -17.88 -22.38 -1.37
N ARG A 417 -16.82 -21.72 -1.84
CA ARG A 417 -16.11 -22.08 -3.08
C ARG A 417 -15.45 -23.46 -3.00
N THR A 418 -14.91 -23.82 -1.84
CA THR A 418 -14.26 -25.12 -1.63
C THR A 418 -15.20 -26.21 -1.12
N GLY A 419 -16.50 -25.93 -0.98
CA GLY A 419 -17.46 -26.87 -0.39
C GLY A 419 -17.14 -27.22 1.06
N GLY A 420 -16.39 -26.37 1.77
CA GLY A 420 -15.93 -26.58 3.13
C GLY A 420 -14.60 -27.33 3.27
N VAL A 421 -13.94 -27.71 2.17
CA VAL A 421 -12.63 -28.37 2.20
C VAL A 421 -11.51 -27.34 2.39
N PHE A 422 -10.52 -27.66 3.21
CA PHE A 422 -9.34 -26.82 3.45
C PHE A 422 -8.12 -27.66 3.82
N ALA A 423 -6.93 -27.16 3.47
CA ALA A 423 -5.66 -27.60 4.02
C ALA A 423 -5.46 -26.95 5.39
N GLU A 424 -5.34 -27.75 6.44
CA GLU A 424 -5.23 -27.25 7.83
C GLU A 424 -3.77 -27.11 8.26
N GLN A 425 -3.41 -25.94 8.79
CA GLN A 425 -2.09 -25.66 9.35
C GLN A 425 -2.21 -24.97 10.71
N VAL A 426 -2.42 -25.78 11.76
CA VAL A 426 -2.63 -25.28 13.13
C VAL A 426 -1.45 -25.59 14.06
N ILE A 427 -0.58 -26.55 13.71
CA ILE A 427 0.64 -26.85 14.46
C ILE A 427 1.73 -25.82 14.13
N ARG A 428 2.26 -25.14 15.15
CA ARG A 428 3.39 -24.20 15.01
C ARG A 428 4.72 -24.96 15.05
N PRO A 429 5.73 -24.59 14.24
CA PRO A 429 7.04 -25.23 14.25
C PRO A 429 7.73 -25.25 15.63
N THR A 430 7.51 -24.21 16.45
CA THR A 430 8.08 -24.09 17.80
C THR A 430 7.31 -24.84 18.89
N GLY A 431 6.23 -25.54 18.53
CA GLY A 431 5.34 -26.20 19.49
C GLY A 431 4.47 -25.25 20.31
N LEU A 432 4.47 -23.94 20.04
CA LEU A 432 3.58 -23.00 20.73
C LEU A 432 2.10 -23.36 20.49
N ILE A 433 1.32 -23.27 21.56
CA ILE A 433 -0.09 -23.66 21.58
C ILE A 433 -1.01 -22.44 21.66
N ASP A 434 -2.26 -22.62 21.25
CA ASP A 434 -3.31 -21.62 21.39
C ASP A 434 -3.58 -21.34 22.89
N PRO A 435 -3.80 -20.06 23.25
CA PRO A 435 -3.84 -19.61 24.63
C PRO A 435 -5.07 -20.11 25.38
N VAL A 436 -5.02 -20.11 26.72
CA VAL A 436 -6.22 -20.43 27.52
C VAL A 436 -7.17 -19.24 27.47
N CYS A 437 -8.44 -19.48 27.18
CA CYS A 437 -9.50 -18.47 27.31
C CYS A 437 -10.15 -18.55 28.71
N ILE A 438 -10.11 -17.44 29.44
CA ILE A 438 -10.70 -17.29 30.78
C ILE A 438 -11.84 -16.29 30.67
N ILE A 439 -13.05 -16.67 31.09
CA ILE A 439 -14.21 -15.79 31.09
C ILE A 439 -14.37 -15.19 32.48
N ARG A 440 -14.59 -13.87 32.56
CA ARG A 440 -14.85 -13.14 33.81
C ARG A 440 -16.03 -12.18 33.66
N PRO A 441 -16.76 -11.83 34.73
CA PRO A 441 -17.86 -10.87 34.67
C PRO A 441 -17.39 -9.49 34.20
N ALA A 442 -18.18 -8.82 33.36
CA ALA A 442 -17.86 -7.49 32.84
C ALA A 442 -18.03 -6.39 33.91
N THR A 443 -18.83 -6.65 34.95
CA THR A 443 -19.20 -5.65 35.98
C THR A 443 -18.01 -5.04 36.73
N LYS A 444 -16.91 -5.79 36.89
CA LYS A 444 -15.67 -5.35 37.56
C LYS A 444 -14.44 -5.47 36.65
N GLN A 445 -14.64 -5.39 35.33
CA GLN A 445 -13.59 -5.68 34.36
C GLN A 445 -12.36 -4.77 34.50
N VAL A 446 -12.55 -3.48 34.81
CA VAL A 446 -11.44 -2.52 34.91
C VAL A 446 -10.54 -2.80 36.11
N ASP A 447 -11.12 -3.01 37.30
CA ASP A 447 -10.36 -3.29 38.54
C ASP A 447 -9.62 -4.64 38.45
N ASP A 448 -10.30 -5.67 37.94
CA ASP A 448 -9.71 -6.98 37.73
C ASP A 448 -8.55 -6.93 36.72
N LEU A 449 -8.75 -6.23 35.60
CA LEU A 449 -7.74 -6.03 34.58
C LEU A 449 -6.53 -5.24 35.11
N LEU A 450 -6.75 -4.21 35.94
CA LEU A 450 -5.66 -3.46 36.57
C LEU A 450 -4.74 -4.39 37.38
N GLY A 451 -5.32 -5.30 38.16
CA GLY A 451 -4.59 -6.31 38.92
C GLY A 451 -3.80 -7.26 38.02
N GLU A 452 -4.42 -7.74 36.95
CA GLU A 452 -3.79 -8.64 35.98
C GLU A 452 -2.64 -7.96 35.22
N CYS A 453 -2.83 -6.71 34.80
CA CYS A 453 -1.79 -5.90 34.15
C CYS A 453 -0.58 -5.71 35.08
N LYS A 454 -0.79 -5.40 36.36
CA LYS A 454 0.31 -5.29 37.35
C LYS A 454 1.06 -6.61 37.51
N ALA A 455 0.33 -7.73 37.59
CA ALA A 455 0.93 -9.05 37.74
C ALA A 455 1.77 -9.47 36.51
N VAL A 456 1.30 -9.14 35.30
CA VAL A 456 2.03 -9.42 34.05
C VAL A 456 3.23 -8.50 33.88
N ALA A 457 3.09 -7.20 34.16
CA ALA A 457 4.17 -6.23 34.11
C ALA A 457 5.29 -6.55 35.11
N ALA A 458 4.96 -7.05 36.31
CA ALA A 458 5.93 -7.49 37.31
C ALA A 458 6.81 -8.66 36.83
N LYS A 459 6.34 -9.45 35.86
CA LYS A 459 7.12 -10.52 35.20
C LYS A 459 7.89 -10.03 33.97
N GLY A 460 7.85 -8.72 33.68
CA GLY A 460 8.49 -8.12 32.51
C GLY A 460 7.84 -8.48 31.18
N MET A 461 6.59 -8.93 31.18
CA MET A 461 5.82 -9.30 29.97
C MET A 461 4.85 -8.19 29.55
N ARG A 462 4.22 -8.32 28.37
CA ARG A 462 3.31 -7.31 27.80
C ARG A 462 1.85 -7.74 27.81
N VAL A 463 0.97 -6.74 27.85
CA VAL A 463 -0.48 -6.90 27.80
C VAL A 463 -1.06 -6.13 26.62
N LEU A 464 -1.97 -6.77 25.89
CA LEU A 464 -2.81 -6.11 24.90
C LEU A 464 -4.25 -6.05 25.42
N VAL A 465 -4.88 -4.88 25.33
CA VAL A 465 -6.27 -4.69 25.78
C VAL A 465 -7.09 -4.16 24.60
N THR A 466 -8.21 -4.82 24.28
CA THR A 466 -9.14 -4.33 23.25
C THR A 466 -10.42 -3.76 23.86
N THR A 467 -10.75 -2.52 23.55
CA THR A 467 -12.00 -1.84 23.92
C THR A 467 -12.96 -1.78 22.72
N LEU A 468 -14.11 -1.11 22.88
CA LEU A 468 -15.08 -0.89 21.80
C LEU A 468 -14.99 0.53 21.18
N THR A 469 -14.52 1.52 21.93
CA THR A 469 -14.52 2.93 21.51
C THR A 469 -13.18 3.60 21.78
N LYS A 470 -12.88 4.66 21.01
CA LYS A 470 -11.66 5.50 21.17
C LYS A 470 -11.61 6.12 22.57
N ARG A 471 -12.71 6.73 22.97
CA ARG A 471 -12.87 7.31 24.29
C ARG A 471 -12.59 6.31 25.42
N MET A 472 -13.12 5.09 25.34
CA MET A 472 -12.79 4.06 26.35
C MET A 472 -11.32 3.66 26.35
N ALA A 473 -10.65 3.65 25.19
CA ALA A 473 -9.22 3.36 25.11
C ALA A 473 -8.38 4.47 25.78
N GLU A 474 -8.76 5.73 25.54
CA GLU A 474 -8.14 6.91 26.15
C GLU A 474 -8.40 6.96 27.66
N ASP A 475 -9.66 6.88 28.10
CA ASP A 475 -10.09 6.92 29.50
C ASP A 475 -9.42 5.79 30.32
N LEU A 476 -9.36 4.57 29.76
CA LEU A 476 -8.72 3.43 30.42
C LEU A 476 -7.20 3.61 30.53
N THR A 477 -6.58 4.21 29.52
CA THR A 477 -5.15 4.51 29.52
C THR A 477 -4.81 5.54 30.59
N GLU A 478 -5.60 6.61 30.70
CA GLU A 478 -5.44 7.62 31.75
C GLU A 478 -5.60 6.99 33.15
N TYR A 479 -6.67 6.22 33.36
CA TYR A 479 -6.92 5.52 34.62
C TYR A 479 -5.78 4.57 35.01
N PHE A 480 -5.27 3.76 34.08
CA PHE A 480 -4.14 2.87 34.34
C PHE A 480 -2.84 3.62 34.63
N HIS A 481 -2.61 4.75 33.95
CA HIS A 481 -1.45 5.60 34.19
C HIS A 481 -1.47 6.19 35.61
N GLU A 482 -2.61 6.74 36.05
CA GLU A 482 -2.80 7.24 37.42
C GLU A 482 -2.55 6.17 38.49
N HIS A 483 -2.83 4.90 38.18
CA HIS A 483 -2.63 3.76 39.07
C HIS A 483 -1.25 3.10 38.95
N GLY A 484 -0.30 3.76 38.28
CA GLY A 484 1.11 3.40 38.22
C GLY A 484 1.48 2.36 37.17
N ILE A 485 0.64 2.14 36.16
CA ILE A 485 0.96 1.26 35.02
C ILE A 485 1.57 2.08 33.89
N ARG A 486 2.63 1.55 33.26
CA ARG A 486 3.18 2.11 32.02
C ARG A 486 2.31 1.65 30.86
N VAL A 487 1.48 2.55 30.34
CA VAL A 487 0.45 2.25 29.35
C VAL A 487 0.43 3.30 28.24
N ARG A 488 0.06 2.88 27.03
CA ARG A 488 -0.30 3.76 25.91
C ARG A 488 -1.54 3.22 25.20
N TYR A 489 -2.23 4.07 24.44
CA TYR A 489 -3.32 3.64 23.56
C TYR A 489 -2.91 3.64 22.08
N MET A 490 -3.69 2.94 21.25
CA MET A 490 -3.59 2.98 19.80
C MET A 490 -4.97 2.86 19.12
N HIS A 491 -5.36 3.92 18.40
CA HIS A 491 -6.60 4.00 17.62
C HIS A 491 -6.37 4.66 16.24
N SER A 492 -7.42 4.76 15.43
CA SER A 492 -7.32 5.16 14.01
C SER A 492 -6.77 6.56 13.76
N ASP A 493 -6.85 7.49 14.72
CA ASP A 493 -6.33 8.86 14.53
C ASP A 493 -4.81 8.96 14.76
N ILE A 494 -4.16 7.91 15.26
CA ILE A 494 -2.70 7.87 15.38
C ILE A 494 -2.10 7.65 14.00
N GLU A 495 -1.12 8.47 13.62
CA GLU A 495 -0.39 8.34 12.37
C GLU A 495 0.41 7.03 12.32
N THR A 496 0.56 6.43 11.13
CA THR A 496 1.16 5.10 11.03
C THR A 496 2.61 5.02 11.56
N LEU A 497 3.42 6.06 11.34
CA LEU A 497 4.78 6.12 11.90
C LEU A 497 4.77 6.10 13.43
N GLU A 498 3.87 6.87 14.05
CA GLU A 498 3.70 6.88 15.50
C GLU A 498 3.22 5.51 16.03
N ARG A 499 2.35 4.81 15.29
CA ARG A 499 1.94 3.43 15.65
C ARG A 499 3.14 2.49 15.75
N ILE A 500 4.10 2.61 14.84
CA ILE A 500 5.30 1.76 14.82
C ILE A 500 6.22 2.06 15.98
N GLU A 501 6.39 3.34 16.31
CA GLU A 501 7.11 3.74 17.52
C GLU A 501 6.44 3.17 18.77
N ILE A 502 5.12 3.26 18.88
CA ILE A 502 4.36 2.68 19.99
C ILE A 502 4.57 1.16 20.08
N ILE A 503 4.49 0.43 18.97
CA ILE A 503 4.70 -1.03 18.95
C ILE A 503 6.15 -1.38 19.32
N ARG A 504 7.13 -0.65 18.80
CA ARG A 504 8.55 -0.82 19.12
C ARG A 504 8.82 -0.57 20.59
N ASP A 505 8.30 0.52 21.14
CA ASP A 505 8.42 0.91 22.55
C ASP A 505 7.78 -0.14 23.47
N LEU A 506 6.64 -0.72 23.06
CA LEU A 506 6.03 -1.84 23.76
C LEU A 506 6.99 -3.04 23.79
N ARG A 507 7.56 -3.43 22.66
CA ARG A 507 8.49 -4.58 22.59
C ARG A 507 9.75 -4.34 23.43
N LEU A 508 10.33 -3.13 23.36
CA LEU A 508 11.48 -2.72 24.16
C LEU A 508 11.17 -2.62 25.66
N GLY A 509 9.88 -2.59 26.04
CA GLY A 509 9.46 -2.46 27.43
C GLY A 509 9.58 -1.05 27.98
N ALA A 510 9.53 -0.04 27.12
CA ALA A 510 9.31 1.35 27.55
C ALA A 510 7.97 1.48 28.29
N PHE A 511 6.97 0.72 27.85
CA PHE A 511 5.71 0.51 28.56
C PHE A 511 5.24 -0.95 28.47
N ASP A 512 4.26 -1.32 29.30
CA ASP A 512 3.86 -2.72 29.53
C ASP A 512 2.50 -3.07 28.91
N VAL A 513 1.61 -2.08 28.78
CA VAL A 513 0.21 -2.29 28.37
C VAL A 513 -0.12 -1.42 27.16
N LEU A 514 -0.67 -2.03 26.11
CA LEU A 514 -1.20 -1.31 24.96
C LEU A 514 -2.72 -1.49 24.89
N VAL A 515 -3.46 -0.39 24.97
CA VAL A 515 -4.92 -0.36 24.85
C VAL A 515 -5.30 0.03 23.42
N GLY A 516 -6.15 -0.72 22.75
CA GLY A 516 -6.57 -0.39 21.39
C GLY A 516 -7.98 -0.85 21.09
N ILE A 517 -8.38 -0.68 19.83
CA ILE A 517 -9.70 -1.08 19.34
C ILE A 517 -9.51 -2.17 18.29
N ASN A 518 -9.50 -1.79 17.00
CA ASN A 518 -9.37 -2.71 15.88
C ASN A 518 -7.90 -2.91 15.47
N LEU A 519 -7.04 -1.92 15.70
CA LEU A 519 -5.64 -1.93 15.24
C LEU A 519 -4.78 -3.00 15.93
N LEU A 520 -5.30 -3.66 16.96
CA LEU A 520 -4.62 -4.78 17.61
C LEU A 520 -4.80 -6.12 16.88
N ARG A 521 -5.57 -6.14 15.79
CA ARG A 521 -6.03 -7.36 15.14
C ARG A 521 -5.10 -7.92 14.08
N GLU A 522 -4.36 -7.09 13.35
CA GLU A 522 -3.61 -7.48 12.14
C GLU A 522 -2.17 -6.98 12.21
N GLY A 523 -1.21 -7.69 11.61
CA GLY A 523 0.17 -7.22 11.47
C GLY A 523 1.02 -7.09 12.74
N LEU A 524 0.48 -7.32 13.95
CA LEU A 524 1.22 -7.19 15.20
C LEU A 524 1.90 -8.49 15.66
N ASP A 525 3.21 -8.58 15.51
CA ASP A 525 4.01 -9.68 16.05
C ASP A 525 4.73 -9.26 17.34
N ILE A 526 4.14 -9.63 18.49
CA ILE A 526 4.67 -9.30 19.82
C ILE A 526 4.83 -10.60 20.64
N PRO A 527 5.96 -11.32 20.51
CA PRO A 527 6.24 -12.52 21.30
C PRO A 527 6.27 -12.27 22.82
N GLU A 528 6.51 -11.02 23.22
CA GLU A 528 6.55 -10.58 24.62
C GLU A 528 5.13 -10.49 25.25
N CYS A 529 4.06 -10.60 24.45
CA CYS A 529 2.67 -10.52 24.92
C CYS A 529 2.22 -11.83 25.57
N ALA A 530 1.96 -11.79 26.88
CA ALA A 530 1.50 -12.95 27.65
C ALA A 530 0.01 -12.88 28.03
N LEU A 531 -0.61 -11.70 27.92
CA LEU A 531 -2.02 -11.51 28.22
C LEU A 531 -2.69 -10.66 27.14
N VAL A 532 -3.81 -11.16 26.62
CA VAL A 532 -4.77 -10.38 25.85
C VAL A 532 -6.04 -10.25 26.67
N ALA A 533 -6.54 -9.03 26.86
CA ALA A 533 -7.79 -8.75 27.53
C ALA A 533 -8.80 -8.15 26.55
N ILE A 534 -9.98 -8.77 26.45
CA ILE A 534 -11.07 -8.30 25.60
C ILE A 534 -12.19 -7.80 26.51
N LEU A 535 -12.31 -6.48 26.62
CA LEU A 535 -13.40 -5.83 27.35
C LEU A 535 -14.71 -5.95 26.58
N ASP A 536 -15.82 -6.04 27.31
CA ASP A 536 -17.17 -6.11 26.74
C ASP A 536 -17.28 -7.16 25.62
N ALA A 537 -16.77 -8.37 25.89
CA ALA A 537 -16.62 -9.44 24.91
C ALA A 537 -17.97 -10.00 24.42
N ASP A 538 -19.06 -9.74 25.16
CA ASP A 538 -20.43 -10.14 24.84
C ASP A 538 -21.23 -9.08 24.04
N LYS A 539 -20.63 -7.93 23.74
CA LYS A 539 -21.25 -6.92 22.87
C LYS A 539 -21.06 -7.28 21.42
N GLU A 540 -22.02 -8.02 20.87
CA GLU A 540 -21.99 -8.45 19.47
C GLU A 540 -21.88 -7.26 18.51
N GLY A 541 -21.17 -7.48 17.40
CA GLY A 541 -20.85 -6.48 16.40
C GLY A 541 -19.56 -6.84 15.67
N PHE A 542 -19.10 -5.97 14.79
CA PHE A 542 -17.89 -6.22 14.00
C PHE A 542 -16.67 -6.54 14.89
N LEU A 543 -16.48 -5.80 15.99
CA LEU A 543 -15.33 -5.98 16.89
C LEU A 543 -15.38 -7.24 17.77
N ARG A 544 -16.53 -7.92 17.84
CA ARG A 544 -16.75 -9.12 18.69
C ARG A 544 -17.39 -10.28 17.92
N SER A 545 -17.29 -10.28 16.60
CA SER A 545 -17.67 -11.45 15.79
C SER A 545 -16.70 -12.62 16.05
N GLN A 546 -17.11 -13.83 15.66
CA GLN A 546 -16.27 -15.03 15.77
C GLN A 546 -14.85 -14.81 15.18
N THR A 547 -14.77 -14.28 13.96
CA THR A 547 -13.51 -13.96 13.26
C THR A 547 -12.64 -13.02 14.10
N SER A 548 -13.23 -11.91 14.55
CA SER A 548 -12.58 -10.88 15.35
C SER A 548 -12.00 -11.41 16.66
N LEU A 549 -12.79 -12.22 17.36
CA LEU A 549 -12.39 -12.84 18.61
C LEU A 549 -11.23 -13.81 18.40
N VAL A 550 -11.33 -14.73 17.43
CA VAL A 550 -10.26 -15.70 17.13
C VAL A 550 -8.94 -15.01 16.77
N GLN A 551 -8.98 -13.94 15.98
CA GLN A 551 -7.78 -13.18 15.62
C GLN A 551 -7.17 -12.46 16.83
N THR A 552 -8.00 -11.85 17.68
CA THR A 552 -7.55 -11.15 18.88
C THR A 552 -6.96 -12.14 19.88
N ILE A 553 -7.61 -13.29 20.08
CA ILE A 553 -7.09 -14.41 20.90
C ILE A 553 -5.72 -14.85 20.38
N GLY A 554 -5.55 -14.98 19.07
CA GLY A 554 -4.31 -15.40 18.43
C GLY A 554 -3.10 -14.51 18.74
N ARG A 555 -3.28 -13.28 19.23
CA ARG A 555 -2.18 -12.38 19.62
C ARG A 555 -1.44 -12.87 20.87
N ALA A 556 -2.10 -13.64 21.75
CA ALA A 556 -1.45 -14.29 22.89
C ALA A 556 -0.76 -15.62 22.52
N ALA A 557 -0.92 -16.14 21.29
CA ALA A 557 -0.43 -17.47 20.92
C ALA A 557 1.07 -17.53 20.57
N ARG A 558 1.78 -16.40 20.67
CA ARG A 558 3.23 -16.30 20.41
C ARG A 558 4.10 -16.42 21.67
N ASN A 559 3.47 -16.57 22.84
CA ASN A 559 4.13 -16.68 24.12
C ASN A 559 3.71 -17.96 24.84
N VAL A 560 4.67 -18.65 25.46
CA VAL A 560 4.41 -19.87 26.25
C VAL A 560 3.46 -19.64 27.43
N ASP A 561 3.49 -18.44 28.03
CA ASP A 561 2.61 -18.02 29.13
C ASP A 561 1.32 -17.36 28.62
N GLY A 562 1.06 -17.41 27.31
CA GLY A 562 -0.06 -16.78 26.64
C GLY A 562 -1.42 -17.23 27.18
N ARG A 563 -2.21 -16.26 27.64
CA ARG A 563 -3.63 -16.45 28.01
C ARG A 563 -4.48 -15.26 27.59
N VAL A 564 -5.79 -15.48 27.52
CA VAL A 564 -6.78 -14.47 27.15
C VAL A 564 -7.84 -14.36 28.25
N ILE A 565 -8.20 -13.12 28.61
CA ILE A 565 -9.35 -12.85 29.46
C ILE A 565 -10.46 -12.22 28.61
N LEU A 566 -11.63 -12.84 28.61
CA LEU A 566 -12.85 -12.39 27.95
C LEU A 566 -13.79 -11.87 29.04
N TYR A 567 -13.98 -10.55 29.11
CA TYR A 567 -14.91 -9.95 30.06
C TYR A 567 -16.32 -9.94 29.46
N ALA A 568 -17.20 -10.80 29.97
CA ALA A 568 -18.54 -11.02 29.45
C ALA A 568 -19.49 -11.44 30.58
N ASP A 569 -20.70 -10.89 30.58
CA ASP A 569 -21.77 -11.31 31.48
C ASP A 569 -22.65 -12.39 30.83
N HIS A 570 -22.69 -12.44 29.49
CA HIS A 570 -23.44 -13.42 28.72
C HIS A 570 -22.57 -14.17 27.71
N MET A 571 -22.84 -15.46 27.53
CA MET A 571 -22.22 -16.27 26.48
C MET A 571 -22.95 -16.04 25.15
N THR A 572 -22.30 -15.36 24.21
CA THR A 572 -22.84 -15.13 22.86
C THR A 572 -22.43 -16.27 21.91
N ARG A 573 -23.14 -16.42 20.78
CA ARG A 573 -22.79 -17.40 19.75
C ARG A 573 -21.37 -17.19 19.21
N SER A 574 -20.96 -15.92 19.07
CA SER A 574 -19.60 -15.56 18.63
C SER A 574 -18.53 -16.00 19.64
N LEU A 575 -18.80 -15.85 20.94
CA LEU A 575 -17.91 -16.32 22.01
C LEU A 575 -17.81 -17.84 22.03
N GLU A 576 -18.93 -18.56 22.00
CA GLU A 576 -18.94 -20.03 21.99
C GLU A 576 -18.12 -20.58 20.81
N ALA A 577 -18.34 -20.04 19.61
CA ALA A 577 -17.64 -20.48 18.42
C ALA A 577 -16.13 -20.17 18.47
N ALA A 578 -15.75 -18.98 18.95
CA ALA A 578 -14.34 -18.59 19.06
C ALA A 578 -13.58 -19.42 20.11
N ILE A 579 -14.18 -19.63 21.28
CA ILE A 579 -13.60 -20.44 22.36
C ILE A 579 -13.52 -21.91 21.94
N GLY A 580 -14.59 -22.43 21.32
CA GLY A 580 -14.62 -23.81 20.83
C GLY A 580 -13.51 -24.09 19.81
N GLU A 581 -13.32 -23.19 18.85
CA GLU A 581 -12.25 -23.32 17.85
C GLU A 581 -10.86 -23.20 18.47
N THR A 582 -10.67 -22.29 19.43
CA THR A 582 -9.39 -22.12 20.14
C THR A 582 -9.03 -23.38 20.95
N ASN A 583 -10.00 -23.96 21.67
CA ASN A 583 -9.79 -25.19 22.44
C ASN A 583 -9.50 -26.39 21.53
N ARG A 584 -10.23 -26.55 20.42
CA ARG A 584 -9.97 -27.60 19.42
C ARG A 584 -8.54 -27.54 18.89
N ARG A 585 -8.06 -26.35 18.52
CA ARG A 585 -6.69 -26.13 18.05
C ARG A 585 -5.67 -26.48 19.13
N ARG A 586 -5.88 -25.96 20.34
CA ARG A 586 -5.02 -26.22 21.49
C ARG A 586 -4.88 -27.70 21.80
N GLU A 587 -5.98 -28.45 21.83
CA GLU A 587 -5.98 -29.89 22.08
C GLU A 587 -5.15 -30.65 21.03
N LYS A 588 -5.36 -30.34 19.73
CA LYS A 588 -4.57 -30.93 18.65
C LYS A 588 -3.08 -30.60 18.79
N GLN A 589 -2.73 -29.37 19.13
CA GLN A 589 -1.34 -28.94 19.32
C GLN A 589 -0.69 -29.64 20.53
N GLN A 590 -1.40 -29.77 21.64
CA GLN A 590 -0.91 -30.50 22.82
C GLN A 590 -0.68 -31.98 22.52
N ALA A 591 -1.62 -32.63 21.82
CA ALA A 591 -1.48 -34.02 21.41
C ALA A 591 -0.28 -34.22 20.47
N PHE A 592 -0.09 -33.32 19.50
CA PHE A 592 1.05 -33.35 18.60
C PHE A 592 2.38 -33.17 19.35
N ASN A 593 2.45 -32.20 20.25
CA ASN A 593 3.67 -31.95 21.05
C ASN A 593 4.02 -33.16 21.91
N ALA A 594 3.03 -33.77 22.56
CA ALA A 594 3.23 -34.96 23.38
C ALA A 594 3.70 -36.16 22.53
N ALA A 595 3.12 -36.37 21.35
CA ALA A 595 3.48 -37.47 20.46
C ALA A 595 4.90 -37.32 19.86
N ASN A 596 5.39 -36.09 19.71
CA ASN A 596 6.67 -35.79 19.06
C ASN A 596 7.77 -35.32 20.05
N GLY A 597 7.49 -35.32 21.35
CA GLY A 597 8.46 -34.88 22.37
C GLY A 597 8.86 -33.40 22.28
N ILE A 598 7.95 -32.54 21.78
CA ILE A 598 8.22 -31.12 21.57
C ILE A 598 7.88 -30.34 22.85
N THR A 599 8.84 -29.56 23.34
CA THR A 599 8.60 -28.60 24.42
C THR A 599 8.32 -27.22 23.80
N PRO A 600 7.16 -26.58 24.07
CA PRO A 600 6.85 -25.26 23.53
C PRO A 600 7.90 -24.22 23.93
N ALA A 601 8.37 -23.45 22.95
CA ALA A 601 9.31 -22.36 23.17
C ALA A 601 8.79 -21.06 22.55
N SER A 602 8.79 -19.98 23.34
CA SER A 602 8.52 -18.64 22.82
C SER A 602 9.58 -18.27 21.78
N ILE A 603 9.14 -17.66 20.68
CA ILE A 603 10.05 -17.19 19.64
C ILE A 603 10.84 -16.01 20.21
N ARG A 604 12.16 -16.16 20.33
CA ARG A 604 13.07 -15.05 20.62
C ARG A 604 13.44 -14.38 19.31
N ASN A 605 12.51 -13.62 18.73
CA ASN A 605 12.86 -12.72 17.64
C ASN A 605 13.82 -11.68 18.21
N ARG A 606 15.01 -11.52 17.62
CA ARG A 606 15.85 -10.38 17.99
C ARG A 606 15.00 -9.13 17.70
N ILE A 607 14.87 -8.26 18.70
CA ILE A 607 14.23 -6.95 18.51
C ILE A 607 14.94 -6.21 17.36
N GLY A 608 16.21 -6.54 17.15
CA GLY A 608 17.02 -6.14 16.01
C GLY A 608 16.89 -6.96 14.72
N ASP A 609 16.12 -8.04 14.56
CA ASP A 609 15.97 -8.71 13.24
C ASP A 609 14.79 -8.14 12.43
N VAL A 610 13.79 -7.56 13.10
CA VAL A 610 12.73 -6.74 12.48
C VAL A 610 13.29 -5.36 12.05
N MET A 611 14.52 -5.03 12.50
CA MET A 611 15.19 -3.76 12.26
C MET A 611 16.70 -3.90 11.98
N GLY A 612 17.26 -5.05 11.59
CA GLY A 612 18.72 -5.19 11.70
C GLY A 612 19.35 -6.51 11.27
N SER A 613 19.20 -6.81 9.99
CA SER A 613 20.36 -7.35 9.25
C SER A 613 21.35 -6.25 8.80
N VAL A 614 21.16 -4.97 9.17
CA VAL A 614 22.02 -3.86 8.69
C VAL A 614 22.36 -2.78 9.75
N TYR A 615 21.91 -2.87 11.01
CA TYR A 615 22.08 -1.77 11.99
C TYR A 615 23.29 -1.88 12.96
N GLU A 616 24.10 -2.95 12.92
CA GLU A 616 25.20 -3.12 13.89
C GLU A 616 26.62 -3.33 13.32
N GLN A 617 26.85 -3.16 12.02
CA GLN A 617 28.23 -3.05 11.52
C GLN A 617 28.58 -1.57 11.33
N ASP A 618 29.67 -1.14 11.97
CA ASP A 618 30.26 0.20 11.97
C ASP A 618 29.75 1.26 12.95
N ARG A 619 29.58 0.87 14.23
CA ARG A 619 29.97 1.79 15.31
C ARG A 619 31.41 1.52 15.72
N VAL A 620 32.36 2.09 14.97
CA VAL A 620 33.69 2.33 15.50
C VAL A 620 33.52 3.29 16.68
N THR A 621 33.84 2.82 17.87
CA THR A 621 33.88 3.59 19.10
C THR A 621 34.83 4.77 18.94
N VAL A 622 34.28 5.96 18.69
CA VAL A 622 34.95 7.22 18.96
C VAL A 622 34.47 7.70 20.33
N ASP A 623 35.42 7.77 21.26
CA ASP A 623 35.21 8.13 22.66
C ASP A 623 34.92 9.63 22.80
N ARG A 624 33.77 9.93 23.43
CA ARG A 624 33.37 11.13 24.20
C ARG A 624 33.51 12.55 23.63
N GLY A 625 32.35 13.23 23.59
CA GLY A 625 32.20 14.67 23.76
C GLY A 625 30.73 15.07 23.92
N LEU A 626 30.34 15.46 25.14
CA LEU A 626 29.00 15.87 25.59
C LEU A 626 28.24 16.81 24.64
N ALA A 627 27.02 16.42 24.24
CA ALA A 627 25.90 17.33 23.99
C ALA A 627 24.58 16.57 24.17
N GLU A 628 23.74 17.07 25.07
CA GLU A 628 22.37 16.64 25.30
C GLU A 628 21.49 17.09 24.12
N GLU A 629 20.84 16.15 23.42
CA GLU A 629 19.50 16.38 22.83
C GLU A 629 18.70 15.07 22.85
N PRO A 630 17.43 15.08 23.31
CA PRO A 630 16.57 13.92 23.33
C PRO A 630 15.93 13.66 21.97
N HIS A 631 15.92 12.37 21.60
CA HIS A 631 15.14 11.70 20.54
C HIS A 631 14.08 12.53 19.79
N LEU A 632 14.40 12.91 18.56
CA LEU A 632 13.47 13.41 17.53
C LEU A 632 13.73 12.67 16.21
N LEU A 633 13.11 11.50 16.02
CA LEU A 633 13.28 10.69 14.80
C LEU A 633 11.97 10.46 14.01
N GLY A 634 10.80 10.85 14.52
CA GLY A 634 9.52 10.61 13.84
C GLY A 634 9.21 11.55 12.67
N HIS A 635 9.43 12.87 12.85
CA HIS A 635 9.07 13.87 11.82
C HIS A 635 10.18 14.17 10.80
N ASN A 636 11.37 13.59 10.96
CA ASN A 636 12.55 13.98 10.19
C ASN A 636 13.08 12.87 9.28
N LEU A 637 12.45 11.70 9.15
CA LEU A 637 13.01 10.63 8.29
C LEU A 637 13.10 11.08 6.82
N ARG A 638 12.01 11.62 6.27
CA ARG A 638 12.01 12.18 4.89
C ARG A 638 12.97 13.35 4.74
N ALA A 639 12.95 14.28 5.69
CA ALA A 639 13.86 15.42 5.65
C ALA A 639 15.34 14.99 5.84
N THR A 640 15.58 13.88 6.55
CA THR A 640 16.89 13.23 6.65
C THR A 640 17.26 12.57 5.34
N ILE A 641 16.37 11.83 4.69
CA ILE A 641 16.60 11.25 3.36
C ILE A 641 16.92 12.36 2.35
N ILE A 642 16.12 13.43 2.29
CA ILE A 642 16.36 14.60 1.42
C ILE A 642 17.70 15.27 1.75
N GLY A 643 18.03 15.39 3.04
CA GLY A 643 19.32 15.92 3.50
C GLY A 643 20.50 15.04 3.08
N LEU A 644 20.36 13.72 3.20
CA LEU A 644 21.36 12.74 2.77
C LEU A 644 21.48 12.72 1.24
N GLU A 645 20.38 12.80 0.49
CA GLU A 645 20.41 12.93 -0.98
C GLU A 645 21.17 14.17 -1.43
N THR A 646 20.96 15.28 -0.72
CA THR A 646 21.66 16.54 -1.01
C THR A 646 23.16 16.38 -0.76
N LYS A 647 23.55 15.76 0.37
CA LYS A 647 24.96 15.45 0.68
C LYS A 647 25.56 14.46 -0.30
N MET A 648 24.81 13.43 -0.71
CA MET A 648 25.23 12.43 -1.67
C MET A 648 25.52 13.06 -3.03
N ARG A 649 24.63 13.96 -3.51
CA ARG A 649 24.83 14.70 -4.76
C ARG A 649 26.01 15.67 -4.67
N ALA A 650 26.22 16.30 -3.52
CA ALA A 650 27.39 17.15 -3.28
C ALA A 650 28.69 16.33 -3.33
N ALA A 651 28.77 15.22 -2.60
CA ALA A 651 29.92 14.31 -2.59
C ALA A 651 30.23 13.77 -4.00
N ALA A 652 29.20 13.41 -4.77
CA ALA A 652 29.38 13.01 -6.17
C ALA A 652 29.92 14.16 -7.06
N GLY A 653 29.46 15.39 -6.83
CA GLY A 653 29.96 16.59 -7.51
C GLY A 653 31.42 16.93 -7.15
N ASP A 654 31.81 16.67 -5.90
CA ASP A 654 33.16 16.89 -5.38
C ASP A 654 34.12 15.71 -5.67
N LEU A 655 33.66 14.70 -6.44
CA LEU A 655 34.40 13.49 -6.83
C LEU A 655 34.75 12.55 -5.65
N GLU A 656 34.04 12.66 -4.53
CA GLU A 656 34.13 11.77 -3.36
C GLU A 656 33.21 10.55 -3.54
N PHE A 657 33.53 9.70 -4.53
CA PHE A 657 32.64 8.62 -4.95
C PHE A 657 32.37 7.55 -3.88
N GLU A 658 33.34 7.27 -3.00
CA GLU A 658 33.16 6.31 -1.90
C GLU A 658 32.10 6.80 -0.89
N GLU A 659 32.16 8.08 -0.52
CA GLU A 659 31.18 8.68 0.39
C GLU A 659 29.82 8.83 -0.30
N ALA A 660 29.78 9.18 -1.58
CA ALA A 660 28.54 9.20 -2.36
C ALA A 660 27.88 7.81 -2.43
N ALA A 661 28.66 6.74 -2.65
CA ALA A 661 28.16 5.37 -2.64
C ALA A 661 27.65 4.96 -1.25
N ARG A 662 28.39 5.30 -0.19
CA ARG A 662 27.97 5.03 1.19
C ARG A 662 26.68 5.74 1.55
N LEU A 663 26.56 7.03 1.22
CA LEU A 663 25.34 7.81 1.46
C LEU A 663 24.15 7.26 0.67
N ARG A 664 24.37 6.81 -0.59
CA ARG A 664 23.36 6.12 -1.39
C ARG A 664 22.86 4.85 -0.70
N ASP A 665 23.77 4.00 -0.25
CA ASP A 665 23.41 2.73 0.38
C ASP A 665 22.67 2.96 1.71
N GLU A 666 23.02 4.02 2.45
CA GLU A 666 22.30 4.46 3.63
C GLU A 666 20.90 4.99 3.30
N ILE A 667 20.74 5.79 2.24
CA ILE A 667 19.43 6.26 1.76
C ILE A 667 18.54 5.07 1.40
N LYS A 668 19.05 4.11 0.60
CA LYS A 668 18.32 2.90 0.22
C LYS A 668 17.81 2.12 1.44
N ARG A 669 18.63 2.05 2.47
CA ARG A 669 18.29 1.41 3.74
C ARG A 669 17.14 2.13 4.45
N LEU A 670 17.21 3.47 4.54
CA LEU A 670 16.15 4.30 5.13
C LEU A 670 14.85 4.27 4.33
N GLU A 671 14.93 4.22 3.00
CA GLU A 671 13.78 4.09 2.12
C GLU A 671 13.08 2.72 2.26
N MET A 672 13.85 1.62 2.38
CA MET A 672 13.27 0.30 2.65
C MET A 672 12.53 0.27 3.99
N LEU A 673 13.08 0.93 5.01
CA LEU A 673 12.40 1.13 6.29
C LEU A 673 11.11 1.95 6.11
N GLU A 674 11.15 3.05 5.35
CA GLU A 674 9.94 3.81 5.05
C GLU A 674 8.88 2.96 4.33
N LEU A 675 9.28 2.04 3.44
CA LEU A 675 8.37 1.13 2.74
C LEU A 675 7.72 0.09 3.67
N GLU A 676 8.50 -0.53 4.56
CA GLU A 676 8.01 -1.52 5.52
C GLU A 676 7.06 -0.89 6.56
N TYR A 677 7.28 0.38 6.88
CA TYR A 677 6.67 1.05 8.02
C TYR A 677 5.75 2.24 7.64
N GLY A 678 5.75 2.73 6.40
CA GLY A 678 5.05 3.97 5.99
C GLY A 678 3.59 3.82 5.54
N GLY A 679 2.81 2.88 6.09
CA GLY A 679 1.44 2.59 5.63
C GLY A 679 0.42 3.75 5.72
N ASP A 680 -0.48 3.85 4.74
CA ASP A 680 -1.51 4.88 4.43
C ASP A 680 -2.10 5.78 5.54
N ASN A 681 -2.22 7.07 5.18
CA ASN A 681 -3.05 8.12 5.79
C ASN A 681 -4.46 8.25 5.16
N SER A 682 -4.89 7.29 4.35
CA SER A 682 -6.20 7.33 3.66
C SER A 682 -7.14 6.23 4.16
N GLY A 683 -7.87 6.52 5.24
CA GLY A 683 -9.05 5.75 5.61
C GLY A 683 -10.20 5.97 4.61
N PRO A 684 -11.13 5.01 4.46
CA PRO A 684 -12.43 5.29 3.85
C PRO A 684 -13.12 6.38 4.67
N LEU A 685 -13.79 7.32 4.00
CA LEU A 685 -14.74 8.22 4.66
C LEU A 685 -15.84 7.39 5.31
N GLU A 686 -15.69 7.06 6.59
CA GLU A 686 -16.78 6.55 7.40
C GLU A 686 -17.79 7.68 7.59
N THR A 687 -18.99 7.46 7.09
CA THR A 687 -20.16 8.25 7.48
C THR A 687 -20.38 8.05 8.97
N SER A 688 -20.31 9.13 9.75
CA SER A 688 -20.68 9.15 11.16
C SER A 688 -22.11 8.62 11.34
N ASP A 689 -22.23 7.43 11.90
CA ASP A 689 -23.49 6.79 12.27
C ASP A 689 -23.83 7.20 13.71
N ASP A 690 -24.31 8.43 13.87
CA ASP A 690 -25.01 8.81 15.10
C ASP A 690 -26.47 8.40 14.96
N GLY A 691 -26.84 7.32 15.67
CA GLY A 691 -28.22 6.87 15.80
C GLY A 691 -29.15 7.94 16.39
N PRO A 692 -30.47 7.83 16.17
CA PRO A 692 -31.42 8.90 16.46
C PRO A 692 -31.59 9.07 17.97
N VAL A 693 -31.19 10.24 18.49
CA VAL A 693 -31.53 10.65 19.86
C VAL A 693 -32.89 11.34 19.85
N ASP A 694 -33.82 10.72 20.56
CA ASP A 694 -35.18 11.13 20.88
C ASP A 694 -35.23 12.59 21.42
N THR A 695 -35.89 13.48 20.67
CA THR A 695 -36.08 14.89 21.07
C THR A 695 -37.28 15.02 22.01
N GLY A 696 -37.04 14.78 23.30
CA GLY A 696 -37.93 15.18 24.38
C GLY A 696 -37.73 16.65 24.77
N ALA A 697 -38.73 17.47 24.50
CA ALA A 697 -38.77 18.91 24.78
C ALA A 697 -38.53 19.25 26.26
N ARG A 698 -37.71 20.29 26.51
CA ARG A 698 -37.78 21.15 27.71
C ARG A 698 -37.26 22.56 27.38
N GLU A 699 -38.16 23.53 27.49
CA GLU A 699 -37.92 24.97 27.43
C GLU A 699 -37.11 25.45 28.64
N SER A 700 -36.15 26.37 28.45
CA SER A 700 -36.11 27.66 29.19
C SER A 700 -34.85 28.49 28.87
N GLU A 701 -35.14 29.74 28.50
CA GLU A 701 -34.44 31.00 28.83
C GLU A 701 -33.00 31.28 28.36
N ALA A 702 -32.92 32.23 27.42
CA ALA A 702 -31.72 33.02 27.12
C ALA A 702 -31.77 34.39 27.83
N PRO A 703 -30.61 34.95 28.21
CA PRO A 703 -30.46 36.40 28.28
C PRO A 703 -29.41 36.91 27.28
N SER A 704 -29.83 37.94 26.55
CA SER A 704 -29.03 38.86 25.75
C SER A 704 -27.92 39.54 26.56
N GLN A 705 -26.79 39.89 25.93
CA GLN A 705 -26.16 41.19 26.15
C GLN A 705 -25.13 41.60 25.07
N LYS A 706 -25.26 42.86 24.64
CA LYS A 706 -24.41 43.63 23.73
C LYS A 706 -23.38 44.44 24.53
N ALA A 707 -22.28 44.80 23.84
CA ALA A 707 -21.31 45.89 24.09
C ALA A 707 -20.25 45.61 25.17
N ALA A 708 -19.00 46.09 25.10
CA ALA A 708 -18.47 47.27 24.41
C ALA A 708 -16.96 47.15 24.08
N ARG A 709 -16.53 48.04 23.17
CA ARG A 709 -15.18 48.29 22.67
C ARG A 709 -14.58 49.53 23.37
N ALA A 710 -13.24 49.57 23.42
CA ALA A 710 -12.33 50.73 23.56
C ALA A 710 -12.18 51.34 24.99
N ALA A 711 -11.03 51.90 25.41
CA ALA A 711 -9.88 52.49 24.71
C ALA A 711 -8.67 52.61 25.68
N LEU A 712 -7.47 53.01 25.18
CA LEU A 712 -6.68 54.13 25.76
C LEU A 712 -5.40 54.47 24.94
N ARG A 713 -5.25 55.78 24.66
CA ARG A 713 -4.06 56.61 24.33
C ARG A 713 -4.02 57.71 25.43
N PRO A 714 -2.95 58.52 25.70
CA PRO A 714 -2.14 59.31 24.73
C PRO A 714 -0.69 59.74 25.16
N ARG A 715 0.06 60.48 24.31
CA ARG A 715 0.62 61.85 24.56
C ARG A 715 1.59 62.36 23.47
N SER A 716 1.71 63.70 23.41
CA SER A 716 2.33 64.56 22.38
C SER A 716 3.52 65.39 22.89
N GLY A 717 4.31 65.99 21.98
CA GLY A 717 5.28 67.06 22.23
C GLY A 717 6.11 67.43 20.97
N GLY A 718 6.13 68.70 20.54
CA GLY A 718 6.52 69.15 19.18
C GLY A 718 7.73 70.11 19.04
N LYS A 719 7.93 70.67 17.82
CA LYS A 719 8.46 72.03 17.43
C LYS A 719 8.81 72.10 15.92
N SER A 720 8.13 72.93 15.11
CA SER A 720 8.57 74.14 14.33
C SER A 720 9.69 73.94 13.27
N LYS A 721 9.74 74.52 12.04
CA LYS A 721 9.24 75.78 11.43
C LYS A 721 9.59 75.83 9.91
N SER A 722 8.85 76.65 9.13
CA SER A 722 9.16 77.35 7.84
C SER A 722 9.50 76.52 6.56
N GLY A 723 9.06 76.82 5.33
CA GLY A 723 8.34 77.93 4.69
C GLY A 723 8.22 77.66 3.17
N LYS A 724 7.16 78.16 2.51
CA LYS A 724 6.86 78.13 1.05
C LYS A 724 7.45 79.40 0.35
N PRO A 725 7.20 79.70 -0.96
CA PRO A 725 7.24 78.93 -2.23
C PRO A 725 7.87 79.75 -3.41
N THR A 726 7.83 79.25 -4.66
CA THR A 726 7.66 79.94 -5.99
C THR A 726 8.34 79.08 -7.08
N GLY A 727 7.91 78.96 -8.35
CA GLY A 727 6.80 79.48 -9.13
C GLY A 727 6.92 78.99 -10.60
N THR A 728 5.78 78.79 -11.26
CA THR A 728 5.46 79.03 -12.70
C THR A 728 6.33 78.46 -13.84
N GLY A 729 5.67 77.81 -14.82
CA GLY A 729 6.20 77.72 -16.19
C GLY A 729 5.48 76.75 -17.14
N ARG A 730 4.58 77.27 -17.98
CA ARG A 730 3.75 76.61 -19.01
C ARG A 730 4.54 76.08 -20.23
N SER A 731 3.83 75.26 -21.03
CA SER A 731 3.72 75.28 -22.52
C SER A 731 4.36 74.08 -23.23
N ARG A 732 3.58 73.06 -23.63
CA ARG A 732 2.84 72.89 -24.91
C ARG A 732 3.68 72.44 -26.12
N ARG A 733 3.27 71.26 -26.61
CA ARG A 733 3.05 70.80 -28.00
C ARG A 733 4.24 70.58 -28.94
N GLY A 734 4.25 69.35 -29.44
CA GLY A 734 4.71 68.87 -30.73
C GLY A 734 4.17 67.46 -30.86
#